data_AF-A0AAF5D0G4-F1
#
_entry.id   AF-A0AAF5D0G4-F1
#
_cell.length_a   1.000
_cell.length_b   1.000
_cell.length_c   1.000
_cell.angle_alpha   90.00
_cell.angle_beta   90.00
_cell.angle_gamma   90.00
#
_symmetry.space_group_name_H-M   'P 1'
#
loop_
_entity.id
_entity.type
_entity.pdbx_description
1 polymer ?
#
loop_
_entity_poly.entity_id
_entity_poly.type
_entity_poly.pdbx_seq_one_letter_code
_entity_poly.pdbx_strand_id
1 'polypeptide(L)'
;NILYFGIPGITTIGTHNGKFHTDEALACFFLKSIPEFRDAKIIRSRNMEILEKSDVVVDVGGIYNHEKRRYDHHQRTFNETMRSLNVLSEYNTKLSSAGLIYAHYGKKVISEILNISMDDHNLDLLFNKMYMNFVESIDAIDNGISCYDCPPKFVIPESIDSRVNDLLPYWNSTEVNDENFLNEQFLKAVELVGVSFTEKLKKIYYSWLPARNIVKDAIEKRFSVHSSGQIIHFQNGGMPWKTHIIELEKNYDINENDISFVVYEDKINKRYKIQGIPARNSNDSFTNRAALKKEWRGLDREKLIELSGISDIEFVHASGFIGGADSFDSIMSVVTIGTHDGKFHTDEAFACFLLKCLPEYKDATIIRTRNQEILDNCTIVVDVGGVFNHETLRYDHHQRTFNETMASLNILPDFKTRLSSAGLIYAFYGKKSIASILSIPESHQDIPLLFSKMYEHFVENVDGVDNGIARCNCKKDDKNYIQAESLDSRVSDLMPYWNDPDQNIDERFQKAINLTGESFTNKLNYYFKAWLPAREIVRNAINDRCDFHESGKIIFLPDGGLPWKSHLLEIEKELEFYDDEILFAIFKDSQGNGYRVSTIPTCNDKSFDFRLGLHDKWRGLRDDELAATSGISTAYFVHMSGFIGGARSLEDAKEMALKSMEAAGCVIKRSKRVKRDD
;
A
#
# COMPACT_ATOMS: atom_id res chain seq x y z
N ASN A 1 -45.45 -25.23 -50.60
CA ASN A 1 -45.48 -23.82 -50.15
C ASN A 1 -46.26 -22.83 -51.04
N ILE A 2 -47.19 -23.25 -51.92
CA ILE A 2 -47.93 -22.32 -52.81
C ILE A 2 -49.38 -22.04 -52.34
N LEU A 3 -49.92 -22.76 -51.36
CA LEU A 3 -51.35 -22.69 -50.99
C LEU A 3 -51.76 -21.55 -50.03
N TYR A 4 -50.86 -20.65 -49.61
CA TYR A 4 -51.16 -19.66 -48.55
C TYR A 4 -51.11 -18.19 -48.98
N PHE A 5 -50.74 -17.89 -50.23
CA PHE A 5 -50.67 -16.50 -50.69
C PHE A 5 -52.08 -15.98 -51.01
N GLY A 6 -52.62 -15.12 -50.14
CA GLY A 6 -53.85 -14.36 -50.41
C GLY A 6 -55.09 -14.76 -49.62
N ILE A 7 -54.99 -15.49 -48.50
CA ILE A 7 -56.12 -15.60 -47.55
C ILE A 7 -56.25 -14.24 -46.84
N PRO A 8 -57.33 -13.48 -47.03
CA PRO A 8 -57.51 -12.19 -46.35
C PRO A 8 -57.47 -12.40 -44.83
N GLY A 9 -56.53 -11.76 -44.14
CA GLY A 9 -56.45 -11.76 -42.68
C GLY A 9 -55.28 -12.50 -42.03
N ILE A 10 -54.35 -13.12 -42.78
CA ILE A 10 -53.13 -13.71 -42.21
C ILE A 10 -51.93 -12.82 -42.54
N THR A 11 -51.36 -12.15 -41.54
CA THR A 11 -50.13 -11.35 -41.68
C THR A 11 -48.93 -12.26 -41.96
N THR A 12 -47.95 -11.77 -42.72
CA THR A 12 -46.80 -12.55 -43.21
C THR A 12 -45.48 -11.80 -43.07
N ILE A 13 -44.42 -12.53 -42.68
CA ILE A 13 -43.04 -12.04 -42.61
C ILE A 13 -42.22 -12.78 -43.67
N GLY A 14 -41.73 -12.07 -44.68
CA GLY A 14 -40.85 -12.61 -45.72
C GLY A 14 -39.38 -12.53 -45.32
N THR A 15 -38.62 -13.60 -45.52
CA THR A 15 -37.14 -13.59 -45.44
C THR A 15 -36.53 -14.60 -46.42
N HIS A 16 -35.22 -14.68 -46.56
CA HIS A 16 -34.59 -15.59 -47.51
C HIS A 16 -34.66 -17.06 -47.09
N ASN A 17 -34.64 -17.98 -48.06
CA ASN A 17 -34.54 -19.43 -47.85
C ASN A 17 -33.11 -19.99 -47.95
N GLY A 18 -32.09 -19.13 -47.84
CA GLY A 18 -30.69 -19.56 -47.82
C GLY A 18 -30.22 -20.09 -46.47
N LYS A 19 -28.90 -20.22 -46.33
CA LYS A 19 -28.24 -20.38 -45.02
C LYS A 19 -28.71 -19.25 -44.12
N PHE A 20 -29.32 -19.58 -42.99
CA PHE A 20 -29.83 -18.57 -42.08
C PHE A 20 -28.76 -18.04 -41.12
N HIS A 21 -28.93 -16.79 -40.70
CA HIS A 21 -28.08 -16.09 -39.75
C HIS A 21 -28.88 -15.66 -38.51
N THR A 22 -28.18 -15.10 -37.54
CA THR A 22 -28.79 -14.55 -36.32
C THR A 22 -29.64 -13.32 -36.64
N ASP A 23 -29.25 -12.57 -37.67
CA ASP A 23 -29.89 -11.33 -38.07
C ASP A 23 -31.38 -11.50 -38.36
N GLU A 24 -31.72 -12.29 -39.37
CA GLU A 24 -33.10 -12.45 -39.80
C GLU A 24 -33.91 -13.31 -38.82
N ALA A 25 -33.25 -14.20 -38.07
CA ALA A 25 -33.87 -14.91 -36.96
C ALA A 25 -34.33 -13.92 -35.86
N LEU A 26 -33.48 -12.97 -35.47
CA LEU A 26 -33.80 -11.97 -34.45
C LEU A 26 -34.82 -10.95 -34.97
N ALA A 27 -34.70 -10.52 -36.23
CA ALA A 27 -35.68 -9.64 -36.87
C ALA A 27 -37.10 -10.28 -36.87
N CYS A 28 -37.19 -11.57 -37.18
CA CYS A 28 -38.44 -12.32 -37.10
C CYS A 28 -38.98 -12.40 -35.66
N PHE A 29 -38.11 -12.66 -34.67
CA PHE A 29 -38.51 -12.67 -33.27
C PHE A 29 -39.07 -11.32 -32.80
N PHE A 30 -38.41 -10.21 -33.14
CA PHE A 30 -38.88 -8.88 -32.81
C PHE A 30 -40.26 -8.57 -33.39
N LEU A 31 -40.46 -8.85 -34.68
CA LEU A 31 -41.77 -8.67 -35.31
C LEU A 31 -42.83 -9.53 -34.62
N LYS A 32 -42.56 -10.82 -34.37
CA LYS A 32 -43.52 -11.70 -33.70
C LYS A 32 -43.75 -11.38 -32.22
N SER A 33 -42.92 -10.52 -31.61
CA SER A 33 -43.13 -10.07 -30.23
C SER A 33 -44.20 -9.00 -30.11
N ILE A 34 -44.52 -8.26 -31.19
CA ILE A 34 -45.49 -7.17 -31.16
C ILE A 34 -46.87 -7.62 -31.69
N PRO A 35 -47.99 -7.05 -31.19
CA PRO A 35 -49.35 -7.50 -31.51
C PRO A 35 -49.66 -7.61 -33.01
N GLU A 36 -49.10 -6.71 -33.81
CA GLU A 36 -49.36 -6.62 -35.25
C GLU A 36 -48.87 -7.85 -36.05
N PHE A 37 -47.74 -8.44 -35.65
CA PHE A 37 -47.14 -9.59 -36.34
C PHE A 37 -47.03 -10.82 -35.44
N ARG A 38 -47.66 -10.81 -34.27
CA ARG A 38 -47.61 -11.91 -33.28
C ARG A 38 -47.91 -13.27 -33.92
N ASP A 39 -49.03 -13.32 -34.64
CA ASP A 39 -49.51 -14.53 -35.33
C ASP A 39 -49.04 -14.59 -36.79
N ALA A 40 -48.11 -13.72 -37.20
CA ALA A 40 -47.66 -13.69 -38.59
C ALA A 40 -46.93 -14.98 -38.97
N LYS A 41 -47.22 -15.46 -40.18
CA LYS A 41 -46.55 -16.63 -40.77
C LYS A 41 -45.22 -16.20 -41.41
N ILE A 42 -44.15 -16.91 -41.07
CA ILE A 42 -42.84 -16.71 -41.69
C ILE A 42 -42.82 -17.43 -43.04
N ILE A 43 -42.46 -16.71 -44.10
CA ILE A 43 -42.32 -17.18 -45.47
C ILE A 43 -40.86 -17.03 -45.88
N ARG A 44 -40.18 -18.16 -46.09
CA ARG A 44 -38.79 -18.18 -46.55
C ARG A 44 -38.72 -18.39 -48.05
N SER A 45 -38.23 -17.41 -48.79
CA SER A 45 -38.08 -17.46 -50.25
C SER A 45 -37.07 -16.43 -50.75
N ARG A 46 -36.50 -16.66 -51.94
CA ARG A 46 -35.79 -15.63 -52.73
C ARG A 46 -36.58 -15.21 -53.98
N ASN A 47 -37.78 -15.74 -54.19
CA ASN A 47 -38.65 -15.33 -55.29
C ASN A 47 -39.34 -14.01 -54.93
N MET A 48 -39.03 -12.95 -55.68
CA MET A 48 -39.59 -11.62 -55.44
C MET A 48 -41.12 -11.58 -55.61
N GLU A 49 -41.71 -12.36 -56.52
CA GLU A 49 -43.18 -12.42 -56.67
C GLU A 49 -43.88 -13.01 -55.43
N ILE A 50 -43.15 -13.81 -54.65
CA ILE A 50 -43.59 -14.34 -53.36
C ILE A 50 -43.39 -13.29 -52.27
N LEU A 51 -42.19 -12.70 -52.19
CA LEU A 51 -41.80 -11.77 -51.14
C LEU A 51 -42.56 -10.43 -51.21
N GLU A 52 -42.89 -9.95 -52.41
CA GLU A 52 -43.67 -8.72 -52.60
C GLU A 52 -45.07 -8.81 -52.01
N LYS A 53 -45.62 -10.03 -51.88
CA LYS A 53 -46.91 -10.30 -51.24
C LYS A 53 -46.84 -10.34 -49.72
N SER A 54 -45.63 -10.35 -49.14
CA SER A 54 -45.48 -10.33 -47.69
C SER A 54 -45.70 -8.94 -47.10
N ASP A 55 -46.36 -8.87 -45.94
CA ASP A 55 -46.68 -7.62 -45.25
C ASP A 55 -45.42 -6.90 -44.73
N VAL A 56 -44.41 -7.66 -44.35
CA VAL A 56 -43.07 -7.18 -44.00
C VAL A 56 -42.03 -8.12 -44.57
N VAL A 57 -40.91 -7.58 -45.04
CA VAL A 57 -39.78 -8.36 -45.56
C VAL A 57 -38.50 -7.93 -44.86
N VAL A 58 -37.73 -8.92 -44.38
CA VAL A 58 -36.47 -8.73 -43.66
C VAL A 58 -35.36 -9.54 -44.34
N ASP A 59 -34.16 -8.97 -44.40
CA ASP A 59 -32.94 -9.63 -44.87
C ASP A 59 -32.97 -10.18 -46.32
N VAL A 60 -33.89 -9.65 -47.12
CA VAL A 60 -34.01 -9.99 -48.53
C VAL A 60 -34.77 -8.90 -49.29
N GLY A 61 -34.52 -8.80 -50.59
CA GLY A 61 -35.28 -7.95 -51.50
C GLY A 61 -34.56 -6.69 -51.97
N GLY A 62 -33.37 -6.38 -51.47
CA GLY A 62 -32.53 -5.31 -52.00
C GLY A 62 -33.04 -3.91 -51.67
N ILE A 63 -33.90 -3.74 -50.65
CA ILE A 63 -34.51 -2.44 -50.31
C ILE A 63 -34.64 -2.27 -48.79
N TYR A 64 -34.13 -1.15 -48.28
CA TYR A 64 -34.57 -0.58 -47.00
C TYR A 64 -35.58 0.56 -47.24
N ASN A 65 -36.80 0.38 -46.74
CA ASN A 65 -37.84 1.39 -46.72
C ASN A 65 -38.83 1.07 -45.58
N HIS A 66 -38.82 1.88 -44.52
CA HIS A 66 -39.68 1.67 -43.36
C HIS A 66 -41.18 1.76 -43.68
N GLU A 67 -41.59 2.74 -44.49
CA GLU A 67 -43.00 2.95 -44.88
C GLU A 67 -43.56 1.74 -45.65
N LYS A 68 -42.72 1.09 -46.47
CA LYS A 68 -43.05 -0.14 -47.21
C LYS A 68 -42.75 -1.41 -46.43
N ARG A 69 -42.25 -1.31 -45.19
CA ARG A 69 -41.84 -2.44 -44.34
C ARG A 69 -40.90 -3.40 -45.05
N ARG A 70 -39.87 -2.84 -45.69
CA ARG A 70 -38.77 -3.58 -46.31
C ARG A 70 -37.50 -3.24 -45.54
N TYR A 71 -36.85 -4.25 -44.96
CA TYR A 71 -35.73 -4.09 -44.05
C TYR A 71 -34.58 -4.99 -44.50
N ASP A 72 -34.03 -4.67 -45.66
CA ASP A 72 -32.85 -5.33 -46.19
C ASP A 72 -31.67 -4.34 -46.19
N HIS A 73 -30.47 -4.80 -45.84
CA HIS A 73 -29.28 -3.96 -45.68
C HIS A 73 -28.17 -4.27 -46.72
N HIS A 74 -28.41 -5.24 -47.61
CA HIS A 74 -27.43 -5.76 -48.57
C HIS A 74 -27.04 -4.78 -49.71
N GLN A 75 -27.74 -3.64 -49.84
CA GLN A 75 -27.45 -2.72 -50.94
C GLN A 75 -26.10 -2.05 -50.74
N ARG A 76 -25.33 -1.90 -51.83
CA ARG A 76 -24.04 -1.17 -51.80
C ARG A 76 -24.16 0.25 -51.25
N THR A 77 -25.33 0.86 -51.42
CA THR A 77 -25.64 2.23 -50.95
C THR A 77 -26.08 2.28 -49.49
N PHE A 78 -26.42 1.15 -48.87
CA PHE A 78 -26.91 1.12 -47.50
C PHE A 78 -25.77 1.34 -46.51
N ASN A 79 -25.89 2.39 -45.70
CA ASN A 79 -24.90 2.78 -44.66
C ASN A 79 -25.61 3.31 -43.40
N GLU A 80 -26.86 2.90 -43.16
CA GLU A 80 -27.61 3.40 -42.01
C GLU A 80 -27.08 2.80 -40.69
N THR A 81 -27.10 3.63 -39.66
CA THR A 81 -26.71 3.36 -38.28
C THR A 81 -27.80 3.88 -37.34
N MET A 82 -27.78 3.49 -36.06
CA MET A 82 -28.68 4.11 -35.08
C MET A 82 -28.54 5.64 -35.02
N ARG A 83 -27.33 6.17 -35.26
CA ARG A 83 -27.07 7.59 -35.35
C ARG A 83 -27.66 8.22 -36.61
N SER A 84 -27.45 7.65 -37.80
CA SER A 84 -27.95 8.25 -39.05
C SER A 84 -29.48 8.28 -39.09
N LEU A 85 -30.14 7.30 -38.47
CA LEU A 85 -31.58 7.25 -38.30
C LEU A 85 -32.10 8.16 -37.16
N ASN A 86 -31.22 8.87 -36.43
CA ASN A 86 -31.55 9.71 -35.27
C ASN A 86 -32.28 8.96 -34.14
N VAL A 87 -31.92 7.70 -33.90
CA VAL A 87 -32.55 6.84 -32.87
C VAL A 87 -31.69 6.79 -31.60
N LEU A 88 -30.40 6.48 -31.72
CA LEU A 88 -29.42 6.53 -30.62
C LEU A 88 -28.13 7.18 -31.12
N SER A 89 -27.82 8.39 -30.64
CA SER A 89 -26.73 9.22 -31.16
C SER A 89 -25.33 8.67 -30.89
N GLU A 90 -25.17 7.80 -29.90
CA GLU A 90 -23.85 7.30 -29.48
C GLU A 90 -23.31 6.18 -30.40
N TYR A 91 -24.17 5.53 -31.19
CA TYR A 91 -23.82 4.31 -31.92
C TYR A 91 -23.72 4.54 -33.43
N ASN A 92 -22.57 4.17 -34.00
CA ASN A 92 -22.26 4.34 -35.42
C ASN A 92 -22.01 3.01 -36.15
N THR A 93 -22.44 1.90 -35.57
CA THR A 93 -22.38 0.57 -36.16
C THR A 93 -23.43 0.46 -37.27
N LYS A 94 -23.03 -0.08 -38.44
CA LYS A 94 -23.92 -0.30 -39.58
C LYS A 94 -24.97 -1.34 -39.20
N LEU A 95 -26.25 -1.05 -39.46
CA LEU A 95 -27.35 -1.93 -39.07
C LEU A 95 -27.49 -3.13 -40.00
N SER A 96 -27.86 -4.27 -39.43
CA SER A 96 -28.44 -5.42 -40.14
C SER A 96 -29.97 -5.31 -40.12
N SER A 97 -30.69 -6.32 -40.62
CA SER A 97 -32.15 -6.32 -40.63
C SER A 97 -32.76 -6.27 -39.22
N ALA A 98 -32.15 -6.96 -38.25
CA ALA A 98 -32.48 -6.94 -36.83
C ALA A 98 -32.30 -5.54 -36.24
N GLY A 99 -31.18 -4.87 -36.50
CA GLY A 99 -30.97 -3.48 -36.07
C GLY A 99 -31.96 -2.52 -36.66
N LEU A 100 -32.34 -2.68 -37.94
CA LEU A 100 -33.39 -1.91 -38.58
C LEU A 100 -34.76 -2.14 -37.92
N ILE A 101 -35.15 -3.40 -37.69
CA ILE A 101 -36.39 -3.72 -36.98
C ILE A 101 -36.36 -3.16 -35.55
N TYR A 102 -35.23 -3.26 -34.86
CA TYR A 102 -35.06 -2.74 -33.51
C TYR A 102 -35.13 -1.21 -33.47
N ALA A 103 -34.55 -0.51 -34.44
CA ALA A 103 -34.62 0.95 -34.54
C ALA A 103 -36.07 1.46 -34.62
N HIS A 104 -36.93 0.74 -35.35
CA HIS A 104 -38.32 1.15 -35.57
C HIS A 104 -39.31 0.56 -34.55
N TYR A 105 -39.08 -0.67 -34.08
CA TYR A 105 -40.04 -1.40 -33.23
C TYR A 105 -39.47 -1.80 -31.86
N GLY A 106 -38.18 -1.62 -31.58
CA GLY A 106 -37.53 -2.17 -30.38
C GLY A 106 -38.14 -1.70 -29.06
N LYS A 107 -38.61 -0.43 -28.97
CA LYS A 107 -39.35 0.06 -27.80
C LYS A 107 -40.66 -0.70 -27.59
N LYS A 108 -41.41 -0.95 -28.68
CA LYS A 108 -42.65 -1.72 -28.65
C LYS A 108 -42.39 -3.19 -28.28
N VAL A 109 -41.33 -3.78 -28.81
CA VAL A 109 -40.88 -5.14 -28.44
C VAL A 109 -40.59 -5.22 -26.94
N ILE A 110 -39.82 -4.28 -26.38
CA ILE A 110 -39.50 -4.25 -24.95
C ILE A 110 -40.75 -4.07 -24.11
N SER A 111 -41.61 -3.12 -24.47
CA SER A 111 -42.88 -2.85 -23.78
C SER A 111 -43.77 -4.08 -23.72
N GLU A 112 -43.92 -4.80 -24.84
CA GLU A 112 -44.75 -6.02 -24.91
C GLU A 112 -44.13 -7.19 -24.12
N ILE A 113 -42.81 -7.41 -24.22
CA ILE A 113 -42.14 -8.51 -23.50
C ILE A 113 -42.22 -8.31 -21.98
N LEU A 114 -42.04 -7.07 -21.49
CA LEU A 114 -42.08 -6.75 -20.07
C LEU A 114 -43.49 -6.42 -19.56
N ASN A 115 -44.46 -6.27 -20.45
CA ASN A 115 -45.82 -5.79 -20.16
C ASN A 115 -45.82 -4.45 -19.40
N ILE A 116 -45.06 -3.47 -19.92
CA ILE A 116 -44.95 -2.10 -19.39
C ILE A 116 -45.50 -1.08 -20.39
N SER A 117 -45.87 0.12 -19.92
CA SER A 117 -46.38 1.19 -20.78
C SER A 117 -45.32 1.69 -21.77
N MET A 118 -45.75 2.14 -22.95
CA MET A 118 -44.89 2.87 -23.89
C MET A 118 -44.39 4.22 -23.32
N ASP A 119 -45.04 4.73 -22.29
CA ASP A 119 -44.66 5.95 -21.57
C ASP A 119 -43.86 5.67 -20.28
N ASP A 120 -43.42 4.41 -20.05
CA ASP A 120 -42.60 4.09 -18.88
C ASP A 120 -41.28 4.88 -18.93
N HIS A 121 -40.98 5.60 -17.85
CA HIS A 121 -39.78 6.44 -17.74
C HIS A 121 -38.46 5.67 -17.90
N ASN A 122 -38.46 4.34 -17.77
CA ASN A 122 -37.28 3.50 -17.98
C ASN A 122 -37.16 2.96 -19.40
N LEU A 123 -38.19 3.10 -20.25
CA LEU A 123 -38.22 2.45 -21.55
C LEU A 123 -37.04 2.88 -22.44
N ASP A 124 -36.70 4.16 -22.45
CA ASP A 124 -35.56 4.69 -23.21
C ASP A 124 -34.22 4.14 -22.70
N LEU A 125 -34.07 4.04 -21.37
CA LEU A 125 -32.89 3.46 -20.74
C LEU A 125 -32.75 1.98 -21.10
N LEU A 126 -33.84 1.21 -21.02
CA LEU A 126 -33.87 -0.21 -21.39
C LEU A 126 -33.57 -0.39 -22.88
N PHE A 127 -34.15 0.44 -23.74
CA PHE A 127 -33.94 0.42 -25.17
C PHE A 127 -32.48 0.65 -25.56
N ASN A 128 -31.85 1.68 -24.99
CA ASN A 128 -30.42 1.94 -25.17
C ASN A 128 -29.57 0.78 -24.61
N LYS A 129 -29.85 0.33 -23.39
CA LYS A 129 -29.09 -0.75 -22.72
C LYS A 129 -29.16 -2.06 -23.51
N MET A 130 -30.32 -2.42 -24.06
CA MET A 130 -30.49 -3.63 -24.86
C MET A 130 -29.81 -3.55 -26.23
N TYR A 131 -29.76 -2.37 -26.85
CA TYR A 131 -28.98 -2.21 -28.08
C TYR A 131 -27.49 -2.48 -27.80
N MET A 132 -26.92 -1.76 -26.82
CA MET A 132 -25.51 -1.89 -26.41
C MET A 132 -25.12 -3.31 -26.00
N ASN A 133 -26.01 -4.02 -25.28
CA ASN A 133 -25.68 -5.30 -24.66
C ASN A 133 -26.09 -6.54 -25.48
N PHE A 134 -26.75 -6.36 -26.63
CA PHE A 134 -27.30 -7.48 -27.39
C PHE A 134 -27.38 -7.23 -28.89
N VAL A 135 -28.05 -6.16 -29.32
CA VAL A 135 -28.38 -5.98 -30.75
C VAL A 135 -27.17 -5.51 -31.56
N GLU A 136 -26.38 -4.58 -31.02
CA GLU A 136 -25.25 -4.00 -31.74
C GLU A 136 -24.22 -5.04 -32.20
N SER A 137 -23.97 -6.09 -31.40
CA SER A 137 -23.04 -7.14 -31.81
C SER A 137 -23.55 -7.96 -33.00
N ILE A 138 -24.87 -8.13 -33.12
CA ILE A 138 -25.49 -8.84 -34.24
C ILE A 138 -25.41 -7.98 -35.50
N ASP A 139 -25.71 -6.69 -35.39
CA ASP A 139 -25.52 -5.71 -36.46
C ASP A 139 -24.07 -5.71 -36.97
N ALA A 140 -23.10 -5.69 -36.04
CA ALA A 140 -21.68 -5.68 -36.36
C ALA A 140 -21.23 -6.97 -37.05
N ILE A 141 -21.56 -8.14 -36.50
CA ILE A 141 -21.14 -9.45 -37.03
C ILE A 141 -21.68 -9.65 -38.44
N ASP A 142 -22.95 -9.34 -38.65
CA ASP A 142 -23.61 -9.52 -39.94
C ASP A 142 -23.06 -8.57 -41.02
N ASN A 143 -22.64 -7.35 -40.63
CA ASN A 143 -21.95 -6.41 -41.51
C ASN A 143 -20.42 -6.64 -41.61
N GLY A 144 -19.88 -7.70 -41.01
CA GLY A 144 -18.45 -8.03 -41.07
C GLY A 144 -17.53 -7.06 -40.31
N ILE A 145 -18.05 -6.40 -39.28
CA ILE A 145 -17.31 -5.46 -38.42
C ILE A 145 -16.64 -6.25 -37.29
N SER A 146 -15.31 -6.12 -37.17
CA SER A 146 -14.54 -6.72 -36.07
C SER A 146 -14.81 -6.00 -34.75
N CYS A 147 -14.96 -6.76 -33.66
CA CYS A 147 -15.05 -6.21 -32.31
C CYS A 147 -13.72 -5.60 -31.81
N TYR A 148 -12.61 -5.96 -32.46
CA TYR A 148 -11.26 -5.52 -32.06
C TYR A 148 -10.49 -4.96 -33.26
N ASP A 149 -9.72 -3.90 -33.03
CA ASP A 149 -8.78 -3.34 -34.01
C ASP A 149 -7.54 -4.22 -34.23
N CYS A 150 -7.25 -5.11 -33.28
CA CYS A 150 -6.16 -6.06 -33.32
C CYS A 150 -6.65 -7.49 -33.02
N PRO A 151 -5.91 -8.54 -33.42
CA PRO A 151 -6.30 -9.92 -33.12
C PRO A 151 -6.48 -10.13 -31.61
N PRO A 152 -7.59 -10.74 -31.16
CA PRO A 152 -7.83 -10.97 -29.73
C PRO A 152 -6.83 -11.99 -29.18
N LYS A 153 -6.49 -11.87 -27.89
CA LYS A 153 -5.53 -12.77 -27.22
C LYS A 153 -6.02 -14.22 -27.17
N PHE A 154 -7.33 -14.43 -27.15
CA PHE A 154 -7.98 -15.73 -27.21
C PHE A 154 -9.34 -15.60 -27.90
N VAL A 155 -9.87 -16.69 -28.42
CA VAL A 155 -11.18 -16.73 -29.10
C VAL A 155 -12.22 -17.27 -28.11
N ILE A 156 -13.39 -16.61 -28.05
CA ILE A 156 -14.55 -17.14 -27.33
C ILE A 156 -15.21 -18.18 -28.25
N PRO A 157 -15.27 -19.46 -27.86
CA PRO A 157 -15.73 -20.52 -28.76
C PRO A 157 -17.23 -20.52 -29.01
N GLU A 158 -18.02 -19.90 -28.12
CA GLU A 158 -19.49 -19.89 -28.20
C GLU A 158 -20.03 -18.45 -28.13
N SER A 159 -20.82 -18.06 -29.13
CA SER A 159 -21.61 -16.83 -29.20
C SER A 159 -23.05 -17.16 -29.60
N ILE A 160 -23.98 -16.18 -29.52
CA ILE A 160 -25.34 -16.41 -30.03
C ILE A 160 -25.30 -16.75 -31.53
N ASP A 161 -24.42 -16.10 -32.28
CA ASP A 161 -24.20 -16.36 -33.71
C ASP A 161 -23.62 -17.74 -33.99
N SER A 162 -22.69 -18.23 -33.17
CA SER A 162 -22.18 -19.59 -33.32
C SER A 162 -23.29 -20.61 -33.05
N ARG A 163 -24.10 -20.41 -32.00
CA ARG A 163 -25.21 -21.31 -31.65
C ARG A 163 -26.31 -21.34 -32.70
N VAL A 164 -26.58 -20.22 -33.38
CA VAL A 164 -27.48 -20.19 -34.55
C VAL A 164 -26.86 -20.94 -35.71
N ASN A 165 -25.58 -20.73 -36.01
CA ASN A 165 -24.88 -21.48 -37.06
C ASN A 165 -24.86 -23.00 -36.79
N ASP A 166 -24.76 -23.43 -35.53
CA ASP A 166 -24.77 -24.84 -35.13
C ASP A 166 -26.12 -25.55 -35.41
N LEU A 167 -27.20 -24.79 -35.62
CA LEU A 167 -28.50 -25.34 -36.03
C LEU A 167 -28.56 -25.68 -37.52
N LEU A 168 -27.61 -25.24 -38.33
CA LEU A 168 -27.58 -25.58 -39.75
C LEU A 168 -27.19 -27.05 -39.95
N PRO A 169 -27.74 -27.72 -40.98
CA PRO A 169 -27.30 -29.07 -41.30
C PRO A 169 -25.82 -29.08 -41.65
N TYR A 170 -25.14 -30.18 -41.33
CA TYR A 170 -23.78 -30.41 -41.81
C TYR A 170 -23.75 -30.31 -43.34
N TRP A 171 -22.69 -29.70 -43.88
CA TRP A 171 -22.55 -29.47 -45.32
C TRP A 171 -22.62 -30.76 -46.17
N ASN A 172 -22.29 -31.91 -45.56
CA ASN A 172 -22.30 -33.23 -46.16
C ASN A 172 -23.54 -34.07 -45.79
N SER A 173 -24.54 -33.48 -45.14
CA SER A 173 -25.82 -34.12 -44.85
C SER A 173 -26.79 -34.00 -46.02
N THR A 174 -27.67 -34.99 -46.21
CA THR A 174 -28.79 -34.88 -47.15
C THR A 174 -29.82 -33.81 -46.76
N GLU A 175 -29.87 -33.47 -45.46
CA GLU A 175 -30.78 -32.46 -44.89
C GLU A 175 -30.53 -31.05 -45.44
N VAL A 176 -29.34 -30.79 -46.02
CA VAL A 176 -29.02 -29.50 -46.66
C VAL A 176 -29.96 -29.16 -47.83
N ASN A 177 -30.61 -30.16 -48.43
CA ASN A 177 -31.55 -29.99 -49.53
C ASN A 177 -33.02 -30.14 -49.08
N ASP A 178 -33.29 -30.35 -47.80
CA ASP A 178 -34.65 -30.47 -47.26
C ASP A 178 -35.14 -29.10 -46.77
N GLU A 179 -36.00 -28.46 -47.58
CA GLU A 179 -36.60 -27.17 -47.22
C GLU A 179 -37.41 -27.21 -45.92
N ASN A 180 -38.07 -28.34 -45.60
CA ASN A 180 -38.85 -28.44 -44.37
C ASN A 180 -37.93 -28.51 -43.16
N PHE A 181 -36.88 -29.33 -43.22
CA PHE A 181 -35.85 -29.39 -42.19
C PHE A 181 -35.22 -28.00 -41.97
N LEU A 182 -34.79 -27.31 -43.03
CA LEU A 182 -34.21 -25.98 -42.93
C LEU A 182 -35.18 -24.96 -42.31
N ASN A 183 -36.49 -25.08 -42.58
CA ASN A 183 -37.50 -24.21 -41.98
C ASN A 183 -37.71 -24.52 -40.49
N GLU A 184 -37.72 -25.80 -40.10
CA GLU A 184 -37.78 -26.19 -38.70
C GLU A 184 -36.56 -25.68 -37.91
N GLN A 185 -35.36 -25.83 -38.47
CA GLN A 185 -34.13 -25.33 -37.86
C GLN A 185 -34.12 -23.80 -37.76
N PHE A 186 -34.66 -23.10 -38.76
CA PHE A 186 -34.82 -21.65 -38.69
C PHE A 186 -35.77 -21.22 -37.57
N LEU A 187 -36.90 -21.91 -37.39
CA LEU A 187 -37.82 -21.61 -36.28
C LEU A 187 -37.16 -21.84 -34.91
N LYS A 188 -36.31 -22.88 -34.78
CA LYS A 188 -35.48 -23.07 -33.58
C LYS A 188 -34.48 -21.93 -33.40
N ALA A 189 -33.90 -21.40 -34.47
CA ALA A 189 -33.01 -20.24 -34.39
C ALA A 189 -33.76 -18.99 -33.90
N VAL A 190 -34.96 -18.72 -34.42
CA VAL A 190 -35.85 -17.62 -33.96
C VAL A 190 -36.17 -17.76 -32.47
N GLU A 191 -36.51 -18.97 -32.02
CA GLU A 191 -36.76 -19.24 -30.59
C GLU A 191 -35.50 -19.02 -29.74
N LEU A 192 -34.36 -19.55 -30.17
CA LEU A 192 -33.09 -19.47 -29.47
C LEU A 192 -32.63 -18.02 -29.23
N VAL A 193 -32.64 -17.20 -30.27
CA VAL A 193 -32.26 -15.78 -30.17
C VAL A 193 -33.29 -15.00 -29.35
N GLY A 194 -34.57 -15.34 -29.49
CA GLY A 194 -35.68 -14.71 -28.78
C GLY A 194 -35.65 -14.95 -27.27
N VAL A 195 -35.41 -16.18 -26.84
CA VAL A 195 -35.21 -16.53 -25.42
C VAL A 195 -33.99 -15.78 -24.87
N SER A 196 -32.88 -15.77 -25.61
CA SER A 196 -31.65 -15.09 -25.18
C SER A 196 -31.86 -13.57 -25.00
N PHE A 197 -32.56 -12.93 -25.94
CA PHE A 197 -32.91 -11.50 -25.85
C PHE A 197 -33.84 -11.23 -24.66
N THR A 198 -34.88 -12.05 -24.51
CA THR A 198 -35.90 -11.92 -23.45
C THR A 198 -35.28 -12.04 -22.07
N GLU A 199 -34.46 -13.06 -21.83
CA GLU A 199 -33.82 -13.27 -20.53
C GLU A 199 -32.79 -12.19 -20.20
N LYS A 200 -32.07 -11.66 -21.21
CA LYS A 200 -31.20 -10.51 -21.02
C LYS A 200 -31.99 -9.26 -20.64
N LEU A 201 -33.10 -8.99 -21.33
CA LEU A 201 -33.99 -7.85 -21.03
C LEU A 201 -34.57 -7.96 -19.62
N LYS A 202 -35.12 -9.13 -19.25
CA LYS A 202 -35.63 -9.40 -17.90
C LYS A 202 -34.54 -9.22 -16.84
N LYS A 203 -33.31 -9.68 -17.09
CA LYS A 203 -32.19 -9.47 -16.16
C LYS A 203 -31.86 -7.98 -15.99
N ILE A 204 -31.90 -7.20 -17.06
CA ILE A 204 -31.69 -5.75 -16.96
C ILE A 204 -32.84 -5.10 -16.18
N TYR A 205 -34.08 -5.46 -16.46
CA TYR A 205 -35.25 -4.84 -15.84
C TYR A 205 -35.46 -5.24 -14.38
N TYR A 206 -35.41 -6.54 -14.06
CA TYR A 206 -35.70 -7.04 -12.71
C TYR A 206 -34.49 -7.05 -11.77
N SER A 207 -33.26 -6.97 -12.27
CA SER A 207 -32.04 -7.02 -11.44
C SER A 207 -31.15 -5.80 -11.60
N TRP A 208 -30.77 -5.42 -12.82
CA TRP A 208 -29.88 -4.28 -13.02
C TRP A 208 -30.54 -2.95 -12.65
N LEU A 209 -31.75 -2.70 -13.10
CA LEU A 209 -32.41 -1.41 -12.90
C LEU A 209 -32.68 -1.11 -11.41
N PRO A 210 -33.25 -2.02 -10.59
CA PRO A 210 -33.49 -1.76 -9.17
C PRO A 210 -32.20 -1.57 -8.35
N ALA A 211 -31.10 -2.18 -8.77
CA ALA A 211 -29.81 -2.02 -8.11
C ALA A 211 -29.31 -0.57 -8.12
N ARG A 212 -29.74 0.26 -9.08
CA ARG A 212 -29.30 1.67 -9.20
C ARG A 212 -29.58 2.49 -7.93
N ASN A 213 -30.79 2.36 -7.39
CA ASN A 213 -31.20 3.11 -6.20
C ASN A 213 -30.42 2.65 -4.96
N ILE A 214 -30.16 1.34 -4.84
CA ILE A 214 -29.35 0.80 -3.75
C ILE A 214 -27.91 1.34 -3.82
N VAL A 215 -27.32 1.40 -5.01
CA VAL A 215 -25.98 1.97 -5.19
C VAL A 215 -25.96 3.46 -4.85
N LYS A 216 -26.96 4.21 -5.32
CA LYS A 216 -27.11 5.64 -4.97
C LYS A 216 -27.16 5.83 -3.45
N ASP A 217 -28.05 5.12 -2.77
CA ASP A 217 -28.22 5.23 -1.32
C ASP A 217 -26.93 4.87 -0.56
N ALA A 218 -26.19 3.85 -1.03
CA ALA A 218 -24.92 3.45 -0.43
C ALA A 218 -23.82 4.51 -0.61
N ILE A 219 -23.76 5.16 -1.78
CA ILE A 219 -22.83 6.26 -2.04
C ILE A 219 -23.14 7.44 -1.11
N GLU A 220 -24.40 7.80 -0.93
CA GLU A 220 -24.79 8.90 -0.03
C GLU A 220 -24.46 8.58 1.44
N LYS A 221 -24.63 7.32 1.86
CA LYS A 221 -24.37 6.87 3.24
C LYS A 221 -22.91 6.52 3.53
N ARG A 222 -22.00 6.62 2.56
CA ARG A 222 -20.61 6.12 2.68
C ARG A 222 -19.84 6.64 3.90
N PHE A 223 -20.06 7.89 4.28
CA PHE A 223 -19.42 8.50 5.45
C PHE A 223 -19.92 7.95 6.79
N SER A 224 -21.12 7.36 6.81
CA SER A 224 -21.62 6.63 7.99
C SER A 224 -21.08 5.19 8.08
N VAL A 225 -20.57 4.64 6.97
CA VAL A 225 -19.93 3.33 6.93
C VAL A 225 -18.48 3.43 7.39
N HIS A 226 -17.75 4.41 6.86
CA HIS A 226 -16.40 4.73 7.28
C HIS A 226 -16.16 6.23 7.11
N SER A 227 -15.49 6.86 8.07
CA SER A 227 -15.29 8.31 8.12
C SER A 227 -14.55 8.86 6.89
N SER A 228 -13.69 8.06 6.25
CA SER A 228 -13.01 8.45 5.00
C SER A 228 -13.96 8.60 3.80
N GLY A 229 -15.15 7.99 3.86
CA GLY A 229 -16.08 7.90 2.74
C GLY A 229 -15.62 6.97 1.60
N GLN A 230 -14.46 6.33 1.71
CA GLN A 230 -13.92 5.47 0.64
C GLN A 230 -14.53 4.07 0.57
N ILE A 231 -15.39 3.72 1.53
CA ILE A 231 -16.01 2.41 1.65
C ILE A 231 -17.52 2.58 1.58
N ILE A 232 -18.16 1.83 0.68
CA ILE A 232 -19.62 1.70 0.64
C ILE A 232 -20.04 0.30 1.03
N HIS A 233 -21.21 0.17 1.66
CA HIS A 233 -21.74 -1.09 2.14
C HIS A 233 -23.09 -1.40 1.48
N PHE A 234 -23.21 -2.60 0.92
CA PHE A 234 -24.49 -3.16 0.48
C PHE A 234 -24.94 -4.26 1.45
N GLN A 235 -26.19 -4.19 1.90
CA GLN A 235 -26.77 -5.22 2.77
C GLN A 235 -26.80 -6.60 2.10
N ASN A 236 -26.94 -6.66 0.78
CA ASN A 236 -27.03 -7.90 0.03
C ASN A 236 -25.98 -7.92 -1.09
N GLY A 237 -25.14 -8.96 -1.10
CA GLY A 237 -24.30 -9.30 -2.24
C GLY A 237 -25.09 -9.76 -3.46
N GLY A 238 -24.38 -9.92 -4.59
CA GLY A 238 -24.96 -10.44 -5.84
C GLY A 238 -25.70 -9.42 -6.70
N MET A 239 -25.92 -8.20 -6.22
CA MET A 239 -26.48 -7.12 -7.03
C MET A 239 -25.46 -6.59 -8.06
N PRO A 240 -25.90 -6.21 -9.27
CA PRO A 240 -25.02 -5.60 -10.27
C PRO A 240 -24.75 -4.13 -9.93
N TRP A 241 -23.61 -3.84 -9.31
CA TRP A 241 -23.28 -2.48 -8.85
C TRP A 241 -22.23 -1.75 -9.71
N LYS A 242 -21.34 -2.47 -10.38
CA LYS A 242 -20.12 -1.90 -11.03
C LYS A 242 -20.43 -0.76 -12.00
N THR A 243 -21.32 -1.01 -12.96
CA THR A 243 -21.67 0.00 -13.96
C THR A 243 -22.44 1.17 -13.37
N HIS A 244 -23.27 0.94 -12.35
CA HIS A 244 -23.98 2.01 -11.65
C HIS A 244 -23.04 2.96 -10.91
N ILE A 245 -21.99 2.45 -10.24
CA ILE A 245 -21.00 3.32 -9.59
C ILE A 245 -20.37 4.27 -10.62
N ILE A 246 -19.88 3.72 -11.73
CA ILE A 246 -19.23 4.52 -12.79
C ILE A 246 -20.19 5.57 -13.38
N GLU A 247 -21.44 5.21 -13.62
CA GLU A 247 -22.46 6.12 -14.13
C GLU A 247 -22.86 7.20 -13.10
N LEU A 248 -23.05 6.83 -11.83
CA LEU A 248 -23.48 7.75 -10.77
C LEU A 248 -22.37 8.72 -10.38
N GLU A 249 -21.10 8.31 -10.41
CA GLU A 249 -19.99 9.21 -10.13
C GLU A 249 -19.94 10.40 -11.09
N LYS A 250 -20.21 10.17 -12.38
CA LYS A 250 -20.31 11.24 -13.38
C LYS A 250 -21.43 12.23 -13.05
N ASN A 251 -22.50 11.75 -12.43
CA ASN A 251 -23.66 12.57 -12.07
C ASN A 251 -23.45 13.34 -10.75
N TYR A 252 -22.65 12.81 -9.82
CA TYR A 252 -22.42 13.39 -8.49
C TYR A 252 -21.09 14.14 -8.35
N ASP A 253 -20.32 14.30 -9.43
CA ASP A 253 -18.98 14.92 -9.41
C ASP A 253 -18.03 14.27 -8.37
N ILE A 254 -18.12 12.95 -8.26
CA ILE A 254 -17.28 12.15 -7.36
C ILE A 254 -15.98 11.82 -8.10
N ASN A 255 -14.82 12.02 -7.48
CA ASN A 255 -13.54 11.63 -8.06
C ASN A 255 -13.32 10.11 -7.96
N GLU A 256 -12.51 9.57 -8.85
CA GLU A 256 -12.26 8.12 -8.89
C GLU A 256 -11.71 7.56 -7.57
N ASN A 257 -10.88 8.33 -6.85
CA ASN A 257 -10.27 7.89 -5.59
C ASN A 257 -11.16 8.11 -4.35
N ASP A 258 -12.31 8.76 -4.50
CA ASP A 258 -13.20 9.07 -3.38
C ASP A 258 -13.94 7.82 -2.87
N ILE A 259 -14.09 6.79 -3.72
CA ILE A 259 -14.67 5.50 -3.35
C ILE A 259 -13.79 4.39 -3.92
N SER A 260 -13.27 3.56 -3.03
CA SER A 260 -12.25 2.55 -3.35
C SER A 260 -12.75 1.13 -3.15
N PHE A 261 -13.61 0.89 -2.15
CA PHE A 261 -14.06 -0.44 -1.78
C PHE A 261 -15.57 -0.53 -1.62
N VAL A 262 -16.08 -1.70 -1.98
CA VAL A 262 -17.45 -2.15 -1.73
C VAL A 262 -17.39 -3.30 -0.73
N VAL A 263 -18.18 -3.22 0.33
CA VAL A 263 -18.39 -4.31 1.29
C VAL A 263 -19.81 -4.84 1.15
N TYR A 264 -20.00 -6.16 1.22
CA TYR A 264 -21.32 -6.78 1.21
C TYR A 264 -21.35 -8.16 1.85
N GLU A 265 -22.51 -8.56 2.33
CA GLU A 265 -22.76 -9.92 2.80
C GLU A 265 -23.04 -10.87 1.61
N ASP A 266 -22.24 -11.93 1.50
CA ASP A 266 -22.56 -13.12 0.73
C ASP A 266 -23.51 -14.00 1.54
N LYS A 267 -24.82 -13.81 1.33
CA LYS A 267 -25.88 -14.54 2.04
C LYS A 267 -25.83 -16.05 1.86
N ILE A 268 -25.25 -16.55 0.77
CA ILE A 268 -25.16 -18.00 0.53
C ILE A 268 -24.20 -18.62 1.54
N ASN A 269 -23.05 -17.98 1.73
CA ASN A 269 -22.00 -18.46 2.63
C ASN A 269 -22.09 -17.86 4.04
N LYS A 270 -22.97 -16.87 4.25
CA LYS A 270 -23.11 -16.07 5.49
C LYS A 270 -21.79 -15.42 5.90
N ARG A 271 -21.13 -14.77 4.94
CA ARG A 271 -19.82 -14.13 5.13
C ARG A 271 -19.80 -12.75 4.51
N TYR A 272 -18.86 -11.92 4.92
CA TYR A 272 -18.65 -10.60 4.32
C TYR A 272 -17.52 -10.63 3.31
N LYS A 273 -17.71 -9.89 2.21
CA LYS A 273 -16.71 -9.69 1.17
C LYS A 273 -16.38 -8.21 1.06
N ILE A 274 -15.10 -7.93 0.84
CA ILE A 274 -14.61 -6.63 0.42
C ILE A 274 -14.07 -6.74 -0.99
N GLN A 275 -14.50 -5.85 -1.88
CA GLN A 275 -14.10 -5.84 -3.27
C GLN A 275 -13.62 -4.45 -3.68
N GLY A 276 -12.45 -4.39 -4.33
CA GLY A 276 -11.94 -3.18 -4.96
C GLY A 276 -12.84 -2.77 -6.13
N ILE A 277 -13.16 -1.49 -6.21
CA ILE A 277 -13.94 -0.95 -7.32
C ILE A 277 -13.02 -0.86 -8.56
N PRO A 278 -13.47 -1.31 -9.75
CA PRO A 278 -12.70 -1.18 -10.97
C PRO A 278 -12.38 0.28 -11.32
N ALA A 279 -11.21 0.51 -11.93
CA ALA A 279 -10.88 1.82 -12.47
C ALA A 279 -11.83 2.20 -13.63
N ARG A 280 -12.07 3.48 -13.87
CA ARG A 280 -13.07 3.94 -14.87
C ARG A 280 -12.81 3.44 -16.28
N ASN A 281 -11.54 3.34 -16.66
CA ASN A 281 -11.10 2.93 -18.00
C ASN A 281 -10.68 1.46 -18.05
N SER A 282 -11.13 0.65 -17.09
CA SER A 282 -10.69 -0.73 -16.93
C SER A 282 -11.42 -1.71 -17.86
N ASN A 283 -11.97 -1.25 -18.99
CA ASN A 283 -12.85 -2.07 -19.84
C ASN A 283 -12.21 -3.38 -20.31
N ASP A 284 -10.88 -3.50 -20.25
CA ASP A 284 -10.14 -4.77 -20.42
C ASP A 284 -8.97 -4.98 -19.44
N SER A 285 -8.68 -4.01 -18.58
CA SER A 285 -7.65 -4.15 -17.55
C SER A 285 -8.31 -4.53 -16.23
N PHE A 286 -7.91 -5.63 -15.59
CA PHE A 286 -8.39 -6.01 -14.25
C PHE A 286 -7.85 -5.08 -13.13
N THR A 287 -7.67 -3.80 -13.44
CA THR A 287 -7.16 -2.76 -12.55
C THR A 287 -8.27 -2.23 -11.66
N ASN A 288 -8.05 -2.29 -10.36
CA ASN A 288 -8.90 -1.67 -9.35
C ASN A 288 -8.29 -0.34 -8.91
N ARG A 289 -9.13 0.56 -8.39
CA ARG A 289 -8.72 1.85 -7.82
C ARG A 289 -7.80 1.67 -6.61
N ALA A 290 -8.18 0.73 -5.76
CA ALA A 290 -7.37 0.22 -4.66
C ALA A 290 -7.44 -1.31 -4.65
N ALA A 291 -6.37 -1.95 -4.21
CA ALA A 291 -6.28 -3.39 -4.05
C ALA A 291 -5.93 -3.72 -2.61
N LEU A 292 -6.37 -4.89 -2.15
CA LEU A 292 -6.05 -5.40 -0.81
C LEU A 292 -4.53 -5.58 -0.66
N LYS A 293 -4.03 -5.54 0.58
CA LYS A 293 -2.59 -5.57 0.91
C LYS A 293 -1.85 -6.67 0.14
N LYS A 294 -0.71 -6.33 -0.46
CA LYS A 294 0.01 -7.22 -1.40
C LYS A 294 0.47 -8.50 -0.72
N GLU A 295 0.95 -8.36 0.50
CA GLU A 295 1.42 -9.39 1.41
C GLU A 295 0.33 -10.39 1.81
N TRP A 296 -0.96 -10.06 1.69
CA TRP A 296 -2.06 -10.96 2.02
C TRP A 296 -2.52 -11.84 0.85
N ARG A 297 -2.16 -11.48 -0.38
CA ARG A 297 -2.78 -12.03 -1.60
C ARG A 297 -2.35 -13.47 -1.85
N GLY A 298 -3.33 -14.36 -1.99
CA GLY A 298 -3.11 -15.76 -2.37
C GLY A 298 -2.45 -16.60 -1.28
N LEU A 299 -2.37 -16.12 -0.04
CA LEU A 299 -1.93 -16.91 1.10
C LEU A 299 -2.97 -17.97 1.47
N ASP A 300 -2.48 -19.07 2.04
CA ASP A 300 -3.35 -20.00 2.77
C ASP A 300 -3.92 -19.34 4.02
N ARG A 301 -5.06 -19.85 4.50
CA ARG A 301 -5.84 -19.20 5.56
C ARG A 301 -5.05 -19.08 6.87
N GLU A 302 -4.25 -20.08 7.24
CA GLU A 302 -3.48 -20.08 8.48
C GLU A 302 -2.43 -18.97 8.47
N LYS A 303 -1.63 -18.88 7.40
CA LYS A 303 -0.67 -17.78 7.23
C LYS A 303 -1.34 -16.42 7.12
N LEU A 304 -2.51 -16.35 6.49
CA LEU A 304 -3.25 -15.10 6.37
C LEU A 304 -3.75 -14.61 7.73
N ILE A 305 -4.24 -15.50 8.59
CA ILE A 305 -4.62 -15.17 9.97
C ILE A 305 -3.40 -14.67 10.74
N GLU A 306 -2.29 -15.39 10.69
CA GLU A 306 -1.04 -15.03 11.38
C GLU A 306 -0.55 -13.64 10.96
N LEU A 307 -0.53 -13.36 9.65
CA LEU A 307 -0.02 -12.12 9.09
C LEU A 307 -0.99 -10.93 9.26
N SER A 308 -2.30 -11.17 9.18
CA SER A 308 -3.30 -10.10 9.27
C SER A 308 -3.69 -9.76 10.71
N GLY A 309 -3.55 -10.70 11.64
CA GLY A 309 -4.10 -10.60 12.99
C GLY A 309 -5.62 -10.74 13.06
N ILE A 310 -6.29 -11.06 11.95
CA ILE A 310 -7.74 -11.19 11.85
C ILE A 310 -8.10 -12.68 11.88
N SER A 311 -8.71 -13.15 12.97
CA SER A 311 -8.90 -14.59 13.24
C SER A 311 -9.92 -15.28 12.31
N ASP A 312 -10.91 -14.54 11.82
CA ASP A 312 -11.97 -15.02 10.94
C ASP A 312 -11.76 -14.59 9.47
N ILE A 313 -10.58 -14.06 9.12
CA ILE A 313 -10.24 -13.80 7.73
C ILE A 313 -10.22 -15.14 6.96
N GLU A 314 -10.80 -15.13 5.76
CA GLU A 314 -10.90 -16.34 4.95
C GLU A 314 -9.85 -16.35 3.85
N PHE A 315 -9.87 -15.31 3.02
CA PHE A 315 -9.02 -15.26 1.84
C PHE A 315 -8.82 -13.84 1.35
N VAL A 316 -7.73 -13.65 0.60
CA VAL A 316 -7.53 -12.53 -0.30
C VAL A 316 -7.11 -13.10 -1.65
N HIS A 317 -7.84 -12.77 -2.71
CA HIS A 317 -7.52 -13.26 -4.04
C HIS A 317 -6.10 -12.85 -4.46
N ALA A 318 -5.41 -13.69 -5.24
CA ALA A 318 -4.01 -13.45 -5.63
C ALA A 318 -3.76 -12.09 -6.34
N SER A 319 -4.73 -11.59 -7.10
CA SER A 319 -4.65 -10.25 -7.70
C SER A 319 -5.05 -9.10 -6.76
N GLY A 320 -5.61 -9.40 -5.58
CA GLY A 320 -5.98 -8.43 -4.54
C GLY A 320 -7.28 -7.67 -4.79
N PHE A 321 -8.09 -8.08 -5.78
CA PHE A 321 -9.34 -7.39 -6.11
C PHE A 321 -10.48 -7.69 -5.13
N ILE A 322 -10.44 -8.81 -4.41
CA ILE A 322 -11.49 -9.24 -3.49
C ILE A 322 -10.88 -10.06 -2.35
N GLY A 323 -11.50 -9.95 -1.18
CA GLY A 323 -11.21 -10.77 -0.01
C GLY A 323 -12.49 -10.99 0.81
N GLY A 324 -12.40 -11.83 1.83
CA GLY A 324 -13.53 -12.14 2.69
C GLY A 324 -13.12 -12.50 4.11
N ALA A 325 -14.06 -12.28 5.03
CA ALA A 325 -14.00 -12.66 6.43
C ALA A 325 -15.41 -13.08 6.90
N ASP A 326 -15.51 -13.80 8.01
CA ASP A 326 -16.82 -14.24 8.49
C ASP A 326 -17.67 -13.06 9.03
N SER A 327 -17.05 -12.03 9.61
CA SER A 327 -17.75 -10.88 10.18
C SER A 327 -17.51 -9.54 9.44
N PHE A 328 -18.49 -8.64 9.56
CA PHE A 328 -18.39 -7.27 9.06
C PHE A 328 -17.30 -6.50 9.81
N ASP A 329 -17.22 -6.69 11.13
CA ASP A 329 -16.25 -6.01 11.99
C ASP A 329 -14.82 -6.35 11.59
N SER A 330 -14.54 -7.59 11.20
CA SER A 330 -13.22 -7.97 10.69
C SER A 330 -12.87 -7.34 9.36
N ILE A 331 -13.82 -7.24 8.42
CA ILE A 331 -13.62 -6.50 7.17
C ILE A 331 -13.32 -5.02 7.44
N MET A 332 -13.98 -4.44 8.43
CA MET A 332 -13.83 -3.04 8.82
C MET A 332 -12.74 -2.79 9.86
N SER A 333 -12.04 -3.84 10.30
CA SER A 333 -11.08 -3.74 11.40
C SER A 333 -9.92 -2.84 11.01
N VAL A 334 -9.59 -1.93 11.93
CA VAL A 334 -8.47 -1.00 11.80
C VAL A 334 -7.48 -1.37 12.88
N VAL A 335 -6.21 -1.50 12.52
CA VAL A 335 -5.14 -1.69 13.50
C VAL A 335 -5.02 -0.43 14.34
N THR A 336 -5.11 -0.57 15.67
CA THR A 336 -5.14 0.56 16.60
C THR A 336 -4.07 0.43 17.67
N ILE A 337 -3.45 1.56 18.00
CA ILE A 337 -2.54 1.70 19.14
C ILE A 337 -3.26 2.54 20.19
N GLY A 338 -3.64 1.92 21.31
CA GLY A 338 -4.24 2.59 22.45
C GLY A 338 -3.18 3.19 23.37
N THR A 339 -3.36 4.44 23.79
CA THR A 339 -2.57 5.08 24.86
C THR A 339 -3.45 6.09 25.62
N HIS A 340 -2.95 6.74 26.66
CA HIS A 340 -3.77 7.67 27.44
C HIS A 340 -3.96 9.05 26.77
N ASP A 341 -5.04 9.72 27.12
CA ASP A 341 -5.40 11.08 26.68
C ASP A 341 -4.90 12.21 27.59
N GLY A 342 -4.13 11.87 28.63
CA GLY A 342 -3.57 12.84 29.57
C GLY A 342 -2.39 13.65 29.03
N LYS A 343 -1.64 14.24 29.97
CA LYS A 343 -0.32 14.82 29.66
C LYS A 343 0.57 13.72 29.13
N PHE A 344 1.11 13.94 27.94
CA PHE A 344 1.98 12.94 27.33
C PHE A 344 3.42 13.07 27.79
N HIS A 345 4.12 11.95 27.79
CA HIS A 345 5.52 11.82 28.14
C HIS A 345 6.34 11.35 26.92
N THR A 346 7.62 11.11 27.14
CA THR A 346 8.52 10.62 26.09
C THR A 346 8.23 9.16 25.76
N ASP A 347 7.83 8.37 26.74
CA ASP A 347 7.81 6.92 26.64
C ASP A 347 6.67 6.42 25.74
N GLU A 348 5.45 6.91 25.89
CA GLU A 348 4.32 6.48 25.06
C GLU A 348 4.37 7.09 23.65
N ALA A 349 4.90 8.31 23.52
CA ALA A 349 5.21 8.91 22.22
C ALA A 349 6.27 8.08 21.46
N PHE A 350 7.33 7.66 22.15
CA PHE A 350 8.40 6.85 21.55
C PHE A 350 7.95 5.41 21.29
N ALA A 351 7.13 4.81 22.17
CA ALA A 351 6.51 3.51 21.96
C ALA A 351 5.65 3.51 20.67
N CYS A 352 4.83 4.54 20.47
CA CYS A 352 4.05 4.71 19.24
C CYS A 352 4.94 4.83 18.00
N PHE A 353 6.05 5.57 18.08
CA PHE A 353 7.01 5.66 16.98
C PHE A 353 7.62 4.28 16.63
N LEU A 354 8.10 3.53 17.63
CA LEU A 354 8.70 2.22 17.42
C LEU A 354 7.71 1.26 16.74
N LEU A 355 6.46 1.22 17.23
CA LEU A 355 5.41 0.41 16.62
C LEU A 355 5.15 0.82 15.16
N LYS A 356 5.03 2.12 14.88
CA LYS A 356 4.81 2.63 13.52
C LYS A 356 5.98 2.42 12.56
N CYS A 357 7.16 2.04 13.06
CA CYS A 357 8.26 1.58 12.19
C CYS A 357 8.02 0.17 11.64
N LEU A 358 7.12 -0.60 12.24
CA LEU A 358 6.84 -1.98 11.84
C LEU A 358 5.73 -2.03 10.78
N PRO A 359 5.80 -2.95 9.80
CA PRO A 359 4.79 -3.08 8.74
C PRO A 359 3.37 -3.27 9.27
N GLU A 360 3.20 -3.98 10.39
CA GLU A 360 1.90 -4.32 10.96
C GLU A 360 1.18 -3.09 11.55
N TYR A 361 1.92 -2.12 12.09
CA TYR A 361 1.37 -0.92 12.75
C TYR A 361 1.68 0.38 12.03
N LYS A 362 2.36 0.35 10.87
CA LYS A 362 2.78 1.53 10.11
C LYS A 362 1.62 2.53 9.90
N ASP A 363 0.46 2.01 9.54
CA ASP A 363 -0.75 2.78 9.26
C ASP A 363 -1.76 2.71 10.43
N ALA A 364 -1.32 2.29 11.62
CA ALA A 364 -2.20 2.16 12.77
C ALA A 364 -2.74 3.52 13.23
N THR A 365 -4.03 3.53 13.55
CA THR A 365 -4.69 4.67 14.17
C THR A 365 -4.33 4.71 15.65
N ILE A 366 -3.85 5.86 16.14
CA ILE A 366 -3.59 6.05 17.56
C ILE A 366 -4.88 6.51 18.22
N ILE A 367 -5.32 5.77 19.24
CA ILE A 367 -6.48 6.12 20.06
C ILE A 367 -5.97 6.54 21.43
N ARG A 368 -6.21 7.81 21.78
CA ARG A 368 -5.85 8.37 23.08
C ARG A 368 -7.08 8.39 23.98
N THR A 369 -7.09 7.56 25.03
CA THR A 369 -8.21 7.47 25.99
C THR A 369 -7.80 6.70 27.24
N ARG A 370 -8.53 6.89 28.34
CA ARG A 370 -8.51 6.02 29.53
C ARG A 370 -9.75 5.13 29.68
N ASN A 371 -10.66 5.14 28.70
CA ASN A 371 -11.83 4.27 28.73
C ASN A 371 -11.42 2.81 28.45
N GLN A 372 -11.55 1.95 29.46
CA GLN A 372 -11.16 0.56 29.38
C GLN A 372 -11.87 -0.21 28.26
N GLU A 373 -13.16 0.05 28.01
CA GLU A 373 -13.90 -0.63 26.93
C GLU A 373 -13.32 -0.29 25.54
N ILE A 374 -12.81 0.93 25.36
CA ILE A 374 -12.15 1.34 24.11
C ILE A 374 -10.77 0.69 24.01
N LEU A 375 -10.01 0.68 25.12
CA LEU A 375 -8.67 0.09 25.19
C LEU A 375 -8.70 -1.44 24.99
N ASP A 376 -9.72 -2.12 25.50
CA ASP A 376 -9.90 -3.57 25.33
C ASP A 376 -10.07 -3.95 23.85
N ASN A 377 -10.65 -3.04 23.05
CA ASN A 377 -10.81 -3.19 21.61
C ASN A 377 -9.60 -2.70 20.79
N CYS A 378 -8.59 -2.10 21.42
CA CYS A 378 -7.37 -1.71 20.72
C CYS A 378 -6.49 -2.93 20.42
N THR A 379 -5.84 -2.94 19.25
CA THR A 379 -4.95 -4.04 18.83
C THR A 379 -3.78 -4.18 19.79
N ILE A 380 -3.13 -3.07 20.11
CA ILE A 380 -2.02 -2.99 21.07
C ILE A 380 -2.25 -1.77 21.97
N VAL A 381 -1.90 -1.88 23.24
CA VAL A 381 -2.06 -0.78 24.21
C VAL A 381 -0.73 -0.52 24.91
N VAL A 382 -0.34 0.75 24.97
CA VAL A 382 0.89 1.23 25.60
C VAL A 382 0.55 2.30 26.64
N ASP A 383 1.24 2.24 27.78
CA ASP A 383 1.19 3.23 28.86
C ASP A 383 -0.19 3.46 29.52
N VAL A 384 -1.15 2.56 29.28
CA VAL A 384 -2.48 2.63 29.86
C VAL A 384 -3.13 1.25 29.94
N GLY A 385 -4.14 1.10 30.79
CA GLY A 385 -4.95 -0.11 30.94
C GLY A 385 -4.55 -0.99 32.13
N GLY A 386 -3.49 -0.65 32.85
CA GLY A 386 -3.10 -1.28 34.11
C GLY A 386 -2.57 -2.69 33.97
N VAL A 387 -2.17 -3.15 32.78
CA VAL A 387 -1.66 -4.51 32.54
C VAL A 387 -0.41 -4.52 31.64
N PHE A 388 0.61 -5.27 32.07
CA PHE A 388 1.68 -5.76 31.20
C PHE A 388 1.43 -7.24 30.90
N ASN A 389 1.21 -7.56 29.63
CA ASN A 389 1.13 -8.91 29.11
C ASN A 389 1.49 -8.89 27.62
N HIS A 390 2.64 -9.47 27.29
CA HIS A 390 3.14 -9.54 25.91
C HIS A 390 2.22 -10.36 24.99
N GLU A 391 1.62 -11.44 25.50
CA GLU A 391 0.73 -12.31 24.71
C GLU A 391 -0.56 -11.60 24.30
N THR A 392 -1.07 -10.71 25.16
CA THR A 392 -2.27 -9.89 24.88
C THR A 392 -1.94 -8.47 24.40
N LEU A 393 -0.68 -8.19 24.08
CA LEU A 393 -0.21 -6.90 23.55
C LEU A 393 -0.59 -5.71 24.44
N ARG A 394 -0.45 -5.87 25.76
CA ARG A 394 -0.66 -4.81 26.75
C ARG A 394 0.69 -4.46 27.37
N TYR A 395 1.09 -3.20 27.30
CA TYR A 395 2.44 -2.74 27.69
C TYR A 395 2.38 -1.57 28.66
N ASP A 396 1.49 -1.62 29.65
CA ASP A 396 1.47 -0.66 30.74
C ASP A 396 2.40 -1.12 31.88
N HIS A 397 3.20 -0.22 32.44
CA HIS A 397 4.16 -0.47 33.52
C HIS A 397 3.71 0.05 34.91
N HIS A 398 2.52 0.67 35.00
CA HIS A 398 2.00 1.36 36.18
C HIS A 398 1.56 0.45 37.34
N GLN A 399 1.65 -0.88 37.20
CA GLN A 399 1.23 -1.78 38.26
C GLN A 399 2.22 -1.71 39.42
N ARG A 400 1.70 -1.77 40.65
CA ARG A 400 2.52 -1.85 41.87
C ARG A 400 3.47 -3.05 41.85
N THR A 401 3.08 -4.14 41.21
CA THR A 401 3.85 -5.39 41.11
C THR A 401 4.85 -5.40 39.96
N PHE A 402 4.75 -4.47 39.02
CA PHE A 402 5.66 -4.44 37.86
C PHE A 402 7.07 -4.07 38.32
N ASN A 403 8.05 -4.87 37.94
CA ASN A 403 9.48 -4.65 38.24
C ASN A 403 10.35 -5.17 37.09
N GLU A 404 9.80 -5.22 35.87
CA GLU A 404 10.53 -5.76 34.73
C GLU A 404 11.64 -4.80 34.30
N THR A 405 12.75 -5.40 33.88
CA THR A 405 13.98 -4.79 33.40
C THR A 405 14.45 -5.60 32.19
N MET A 406 15.37 -5.06 31.39
CA MET A 406 16.01 -5.87 30.33
C MET A 406 16.69 -7.14 30.88
N ALA A 407 17.21 -7.07 32.12
CA ALA A 407 17.83 -8.22 32.78
C ALA A 407 16.80 -9.28 33.23
N SER A 408 15.67 -8.88 33.84
CA SER A 408 14.64 -9.83 34.29
C SER A 408 13.95 -10.54 33.12
N LEU A 409 13.83 -9.86 31.98
CA LEU A 409 13.34 -10.45 30.72
C LEU A 409 14.42 -11.28 29.99
N ASN A 410 15.65 -11.34 30.50
CA ASN A 410 16.79 -12.06 29.90
C ASN A 410 17.13 -11.59 28.47
N ILE A 411 17.02 -10.28 28.22
CA ILE A 411 17.27 -9.66 26.90
C ILE A 411 18.63 -8.94 26.88
N LEU A 412 18.90 -8.08 27.87
CA LEU A 412 20.22 -7.47 28.11
C LEU A 412 20.55 -7.57 29.61
N PRO A 413 21.28 -8.62 30.04
CA PRO A 413 21.47 -8.96 31.47
C PRO A 413 22.13 -7.89 32.35
N ASP A 414 22.89 -6.98 31.74
CA ASP A 414 23.62 -5.93 32.47
C ASP A 414 22.73 -4.74 32.85
N PHE A 415 21.53 -4.63 32.27
CA PHE A 415 20.68 -3.46 32.40
C PHE A 415 19.51 -3.70 33.36
N LYS A 416 19.52 -2.99 34.49
CA LYS A 416 18.62 -3.18 35.63
C LYS A 416 17.65 -2.01 35.86
N THR A 417 17.61 -1.06 34.93
CA THR A 417 16.64 0.04 34.94
C THR A 417 15.25 -0.53 34.67
N ARG A 418 14.26 -0.15 35.50
CA ARG A 418 12.86 -0.56 35.34
C ARG A 418 12.34 0.00 34.02
N LEU A 419 11.62 -0.82 33.25
CA LEU A 419 11.13 -0.43 31.92
C LEU A 419 9.90 0.48 32.02
N SER A 420 9.85 1.48 31.14
CA SER A 420 8.64 2.21 30.74
C SER A 420 7.90 1.46 29.63
N SER A 421 6.80 2.00 29.12
CA SER A 421 6.14 1.43 27.95
C SER A 421 7.04 1.47 26.70
N ALA A 422 7.87 2.50 26.52
CA ALA A 422 8.89 2.51 25.46
C ALA A 422 9.90 1.37 25.63
N GLY A 423 10.41 1.17 26.85
CA GLY A 423 11.37 0.10 27.14
C GLY A 423 10.80 -1.29 26.89
N LEU A 424 9.53 -1.51 27.25
CA LEU A 424 8.81 -2.73 26.96
C LEU A 424 8.64 -2.95 25.44
N ILE A 425 8.16 -1.96 24.69
CA ILE A 425 8.06 -2.07 23.23
C ILE A 425 9.44 -2.33 22.62
N TYR A 426 10.48 -1.64 23.08
CA TYR A 426 11.83 -1.84 22.60
C TYR A 426 12.37 -3.25 22.94
N ALA A 427 12.07 -3.80 24.12
CA ALA A 427 12.46 -5.14 24.52
C ALA A 427 11.96 -6.20 23.53
N PHE A 428 10.70 -6.11 23.12
CA PHE A 428 10.07 -7.12 22.24
C PHE A 428 10.15 -6.79 20.74
N TYR A 429 10.23 -5.51 20.37
CA TYR A 429 10.18 -5.07 18.96
C TYR A 429 11.39 -4.22 18.52
N GLY A 430 12.33 -3.90 19.41
CA GLY A 430 13.42 -2.97 19.10
C GLY A 430 14.34 -3.47 17.99
N LYS A 431 14.64 -4.78 17.94
CA LYS A 431 15.42 -5.38 16.83
C LYS A 431 14.73 -5.23 15.48
N LYS A 432 13.42 -5.54 15.42
CA LYS A 432 12.59 -5.36 14.22
C LYS A 432 12.51 -3.89 13.80
N SER A 433 12.35 -2.99 14.77
CA SER A 433 12.27 -1.54 14.53
C SER A 433 13.57 -1.01 13.95
N ILE A 434 14.73 -1.39 14.53
CA ILE A 434 16.06 -1.03 14.02
C ILE A 434 16.25 -1.55 12.60
N ALA A 435 15.94 -2.82 12.35
CA ALA A 435 16.07 -3.45 11.04
C ALA A 435 15.21 -2.72 9.99
N SER A 436 13.96 -2.39 10.35
CA SER A 436 13.04 -1.63 9.50
C SER A 436 13.58 -0.22 9.18
N ILE A 437 14.01 0.54 10.19
CA ILE A 437 14.54 1.91 10.01
C ILE A 437 15.79 1.92 9.11
N LEU A 438 16.67 0.94 9.28
CA LEU A 438 17.89 0.81 8.47
C LEU A 438 17.66 0.15 7.11
N SER A 439 16.48 -0.40 6.87
CA SER A 439 16.15 -1.19 5.67
C SER A 439 17.12 -2.36 5.45
N ILE A 440 17.42 -3.10 6.52
CA ILE A 440 18.25 -4.32 6.51
C ILE A 440 17.49 -5.49 7.16
N PRO A 441 17.89 -6.76 6.92
CA PRO A 441 17.24 -7.91 7.56
C PRO A 441 17.39 -7.88 9.09
N GLU A 442 16.37 -8.35 9.82
CA GLU A 442 16.46 -8.53 11.29
C GLU A 442 17.61 -9.47 11.71
N SER A 443 17.97 -10.41 10.84
CA SER A 443 19.08 -11.34 11.01
C SER A 443 20.47 -10.74 10.72
N HIS A 444 20.56 -9.46 10.37
CA HIS A 444 21.85 -8.82 10.08
C HIS A 444 22.77 -8.83 11.32
N GLN A 445 24.06 -9.16 11.11
CA GLN A 445 25.02 -9.41 12.20
C GLN A 445 25.19 -8.23 13.18
N ASP A 446 24.96 -7.00 12.71
CA ASP A 446 25.12 -5.79 13.53
C ASP A 446 23.90 -5.48 14.41
N ILE A 447 22.74 -6.09 14.15
CA ILE A 447 21.49 -5.80 14.88
C ILE A 447 21.64 -6.00 16.39
N PRO A 448 22.23 -7.10 16.91
CA PRO A 448 22.41 -7.27 18.35
C PRO A 448 23.25 -6.18 19.01
N LEU A 449 24.32 -5.73 18.36
CA LEU A 449 25.21 -4.69 18.87
C LEU A 449 24.56 -3.30 18.81
N LEU A 450 23.86 -3.00 17.71
CA LEU A 450 23.07 -1.77 17.60
C LEU A 450 21.97 -1.74 18.65
N PHE A 451 21.31 -2.88 18.88
CA PHE A 451 20.23 -3.01 19.86
C PHE A 451 20.72 -2.70 21.29
N SER A 452 21.86 -3.24 21.71
CA SER A 452 22.43 -2.96 23.02
C SER A 452 22.93 -1.51 23.13
N LYS A 453 23.64 -1.00 22.11
CA LYS A 453 24.14 0.40 22.10
C LYS A 453 23.02 1.42 22.09
N MET A 454 21.93 1.16 21.37
CA MET A 454 20.76 2.05 21.36
C MET A 454 20.00 1.99 22.68
N TYR A 455 19.96 0.85 23.37
CA TYR A 455 19.39 0.80 24.72
C TYR A 455 20.21 1.65 25.69
N GLU A 456 21.52 1.37 25.78
CA GLU A 456 22.46 2.04 26.69
C GLU A 456 22.51 3.57 26.49
N HIS A 457 22.45 4.02 25.24
CA HIS A 457 22.69 5.43 24.91
C HIS A 457 21.43 6.19 24.48
N PHE A 458 20.24 5.59 24.60
CA PHE A 458 18.99 6.24 24.28
C PHE A 458 17.82 5.72 25.14
N VAL A 459 17.44 4.45 24.99
CA VAL A 459 16.18 3.93 25.55
C VAL A 459 16.21 3.87 27.07
N GLU A 460 17.34 3.50 27.67
CA GLU A 460 17.48 3.44 29.14
C GLU A 460 17.25 4.81 29.81
N ASN A 461 17.55 5.91 29.11
CA ASN A 461 17.24 7.25 29.61
C ASN A 461 15.72 7.49 29.66
N VAL A 462 14.98 7.05 28.63
CA VAL A 462 13.51 7.15 28.59
C VAL A 462 12.91 6.35 29.74
N ASP A 463 13.36 5.09 29.90
CA ASP A 463 12.94 4.21 30.99
C ASP A 463 13.22 4.79 32.38
N GLY A 464 14.43 5.33 32.56
CA GLY A 464 14.85 5.92 33.82
C GLY A 464 14.06 7.18 34.18
N VAL A 465 13.86 8.09 33.22
CA VAL A 465 13.11 9.34 33.45
C VAL A 465 11.67 9.06 33.84
N ASP A 466 11.02 8.18 33.08
CA ASP A 466 9.60 7.89 33.26
C ASP A 466 9.33 7.14 34.58
N ASN A 467 10.19 6.20 34.97
CA ASN A 467 10.11 5.52 36.27
C ASN A 467 10.66 6.36 37.44
N GLY A 468 11.04 7.63 37.23
CA GLY A 468 11.55 8.52 38.27
C GLY A 468 12.91 8.10 38.86
N ILE A 469 13.71 7.37 38.09
CA ILE A 469 15.04 6.88 38.49
C ILE A 469 16.09 7.96 38.22
N ALA A 470 16.81 8.35 39.27
CA ALA A 470 17.87 9.34 39.15
C ALA A 470 19.10 8.75 38.43
N ARG A 471 19.64 9.49 37.43
CA ARG A 471 20.87 9.11 36.69
C ARG A 471 22.10 8.92 37.59
N CYS A 472 22.18 9.63 38.71
CA CYS A 472 23.17 9.42 39.76
C CYS A 472 22.56 9.71 41.13
N ASN A 473 23.14 9.12 42.18
CA ASN A 473 22.81 9.41 43.59
C ASN A 473 23.33 10.78 44.08
N CYS A 474 23.52 11.70 43.14
CA CYS A 474 24.04 13.04 43.33
C CYS A 474 22.91 13.98 43.81
N LYS A 475 23.12 14.67 44.92
CA LYS A 475 22.22 15.74 45.39
C LYS A 475 22.34 16.95 44.46
N LYS A 476 21.38 17.88 44.56
CA LYS A 476 21.39 19.13 43.77
C LYS A 476 22.70 19.90 43.97
N ASP A 477 23.20 19.95 45.20
CA ASP A 477 24.42 20.66 45.56
C ASP A 477 25.71 20.00 45.05
N ASP A 478 25.62 18.75 44.56
CA ASP A 478 26.74 18.03 43.94
C ASP A 478 26.88 18.37 42.44
N LYS A 479 25.93 19.11 41.85
CA LYS A 479 25.92 19.44 40.41
C LYS A 479 26.45 20.85 40.19
N ASN A 480 27.52 20.97 39.40
CA ASN A 480 28.13 22.26 39.03
C ASN A 480 27.20 23.17 38.22
N TYR A 481 26.27 22.60 37.46
CA TYR A 481 25.29 23.33 36.64
C TYR A 481 24.06 22.45 36.35
N ILE A 482 22.98 23.10 35.91
CA ILE A 482 21.75 22.43 35.47
C ILE A 482 21.85 22.20 33.95
N GLN A 483 21.58 20.98 33.49
CA GLN A 483 21.46 20.68 32.07
C GLN A 483 20.16 21.32 31.54
N ALA A 484 20.28 22.20 30.54
CA ALA A 484 19.15 23.02 30.07
C ALA A 484 18.06 22.21 29.36
N GLU A 485 18.44 21.23 28.53
CA GLU A 485 17.51 20.51 27.66
C GLU A 485 17.84 18.99 27.65
N SER A 486 16.78 18.17 27.64
CA SER A 486 16.78 16.74 27.38
C SER A 486 15.70 16.40 26.36
N LEU A 487 15.69 15.17 25.81
CA LEU A 487 14.58 14.73 24.95
C LEU A 487 13.24 14.87 25.69
N ASP A 488 13.23 14.49 26.97
CA ASP A 488 12.06 14.55 27.83
C ASP A 488 11.58 15.97 28.09
N SER A 489 12.50 16.92 28.29
CA SER A 489 12.10 18.33 28.42
C SER A 489 11.49 18.85 27.12
N ARG A 490 12.04 18.48 25.96
CA ARG A 490 11.52 18.90 24.65
C ARG A 490 10.14 18.33 24.36
N VAL A 491 9.91 17.07 24.73
CA VAL A 491 8.58 16.46 24.64
C VAL A 491 7.62 17.19 25.59
N SER A 492 8.05 17.45 26.83
CA SER A 492 7.24 18.22 27.80
C SER A 492 6.90 19.62 27.30
N ASP A 493 7.84 20.30 26.63
CA ASP A 493 7.65 21.64 26.06
C ASP A 493 6.63 21.68 24.91
N LEU A 494 6.28 20.53 24.32
CA LEU A 494 5.22 20.45 23.31
C LEU A 494 3.81 20.51 23.93
N MET A 495 3.65 20.23 25.23
CA MET A 495 2.36 20.34 25.91
C MET A 495 1.80 21.77 25.80
N PRO A 496 0.48 21.94 25.62
CA PRO A 496 -0.13 23.26 25.74
C PRO A 496 0.17 23.83 27.13
N TYR A 497 0.50 25.12 27.17
CA TYR A 497 0.60 25.83 28.44
C TYR A 497 -0.78 25.85 29.11
N TRP A 498 -0.80 25.97 30.44
CA TRP A 498 -2.05 26.01 31.20
C TRP A 498 -2.99 27.17 30.77
N ASN A 499 -2.43 28.21 30.14
CA ASN A 499 -3.11 29.40 29.65
C ASN A 499 -3.11 29.51 28.11
N ASP A 500 -2.78 28.45 27.39
CA ASP A 500 -2.85 28.42 25.93
C ASP A 500 -4.33 28.39 25.50
N PRO A 501 -4.80 29.27 24.59
CA PRO A 501 -6.17 29.19 24.09
C PRO A 501 -6.47 27.86 23.37
N ASP A 502 -5.43 27.29 22.74
CA ASP A 502 -5.52 26.00 22.06
C ASP A 502 -4.97 24.88 22.95
N GLN A 503 -5.90 24.10 23.49
CA GLN A 503 -5.63 22.93 24.32
C GLN A 503 -5.63 21.62 23.49
N ASN A 504 -5.49 21.68 22.16
CA ASN A 504 -5.42 20.47 21.33
C ASN A 504 -4.13 19.69 21.60
N ILE A 505 -4.24 18.64 22.40
CA ILE A 505 -3.12 17.78 22.80
C ILE A 505 -2.75 16.80 21.68
N ASP A 506 -3.68 16.39 20.82
CA ASP A 506 -3.47 15.29 19.86
C ASP A 506 -2.50 15.68 18.73
N GLU A 507 -2.64 16.88 18.17
CA GLU A 507 -1.67 17.38 17.19
C GLU A 507 -0.27 17.53 17.80
N ARG A 508 -0.19 17.94 19.06
CA ARG A 508 1.07 18.08 19.80
C ARG A 508 1.68 16.72 20.12
N PHE A 509 0.87 15.71 20.42
CA PHE A 509 1.32 14.34 20.59
C PHE A 509 1.93 13.78 19.30
N GLN A 510 1.33 14.06 18.14
CA GLN A 510 1.93 13.66 16.87
C GLN A 510 3.29 14.32 16.61
N LYS A 511 3.48 15.58 17.05
CA LYS A 511 4.79 16.24 17.04
C LYS A 511 5.77 15.56 18.00
N ALA A 512 5.31 15.11 19.17
CA ALA A 512 6.15 14.38 20.13
C ALA A 512 6.63 13.03 19.55
N ILE A 513 5.74 12.26 18.90
CA ILE A 513 6.10 11.02 18.19
C ILE A 513 7.21 11.28 17.17
N ASN A 514 7.04 12.32 16.34
CA ASN A 514 8.02 12.69 15.32
C ASN A 514 9.37 13.10 15.94
N LEU A 515 9.33 13.87 17.02
CA LEU A 515 10.52 14.34 17.74
C LEU A 515 11.33 13.18 18.35
N THR A 516 10.65 12.26 19.03
CA THR A 516 11.28 11.05 19.59
C THR A 516 11.84 10.18 18.50
N GLY A 517 11.09 10.04 17.39
CA GLY A 517 11.48 9.24 16.25
C GLY A 517 12.71 9.77 15.51
N GLU A 518 12.75 11.06 15.20
CA GLU A 518 13.90 11.70 14.58
C GLU A 518 15.15 11.58 15.45
N SER A 519 14.99 11.79 16.76
CA SER A 519 16.10 11.71 17.72
C SER A 519 16.67 10.29 17.80
N PHE A 520 15.81 9.27 17.83
CA PHE A 520 16.21 7.86 17.79
C PHE A 520 16.88 7.49 16.47
N THR A 521 16.24 7.82 15.34
CA THR A 521 16.72 7.49 14.00
C THR A 521 18.06 8.17 13.68
N ASN A 522 18.27 9.42 14.10
CA ASN A 522 19.56 10.10 13.90
C ASN A 522 20.67 9.43 14.71
N LYS A 523 20.39 9.05 15.96
CA LYS A 523 21.36 8.34 16.82
C LYS A 523 21.69 6.95 16.28
N LEU A 524 20.67 6.21 15.82
CA LEU A 524 20.84 4.91 15.19
C LEU A 524 21.67 5.00 13.90
N ASN A 525 21.35 5.98 13.04
CA ASN A 525 22.13 6.23 11.82
C ASN A 525 23.58 6.58 12.12
N TYR A 526 23.86 7.38 13.16
CA TYR A 526 25.23 7.64 13.59
C TYR A 526 25.95 6.35 13.99
N TYR A 527 25.31 5.49 14.80
CA TYR A 527 25.94 4.24 15.21
C TYR A 527 26.19 3.31 14.02
N PHE A 528 25.24 3.18 13.12
CA PHE A 528 25.36 2.30 11.96
C PHE A 528 26.31 2.82 10.88
N LYS A 529 26.21 4.09 10.51
CA LYS A 529 26.92 4.66 9.36
C LYS A 529 28.29 5.25 9.69
N ALA A 530 28.54 5.62 10.94
CA ALA A 530 29.79 6.29 11.35
C ALA A 530 30.53 5.54 12.46
N TRP A 531 29.85 5.18 13.55
CA TRP A 531 30.50 4.53 14.69
C TRP A 531 30.95 3.10 14.36
N LEU A 532 30.09 2.24 13.81
CA LEU A 532 30.45 0.85 13.51
C LEU A 532 31.65 0.75 12.54
N PRO A 533 31.66 1.45 11.38
CA PRO A 533 32.80 1.37 10.46
C PRO A 533 34.12 1.90 11.05
N ALA A 534 34.06 2.84 12.00
CA ALA A 534 35.25 3.38 12.65
C ALA A 534 36.03 2.34 13.45
N ARG A 535 35.34 1.30 13.95
CA ARG A 535 35.93 0.28 14.82
C ARG A 535 37.15 -0.40 14.19
N GLU A 536 37.02 -0.79 12.93
CA GLU A 536 38.07 -1.50 12.20
C GLU A 536 39.27 -0.58 11.91
N ILE A 537 39.01 0.70 11.62
CA ILE A 537 40.07 1.68 11.40
C ILE A 537 40.89 1.90 12.69
N VAL A 538 40.22 1.98 13.85
CA VAL A 538 40.91 2.11 15.14
C VAL A 538 41.72 0.85 15.46
N ARG A 539 41.16 -0.34 15.21
CA ARG A 539 41.89 -1.60 15.41
C ARG A 539 43.16 -1.65 14.56
N ASN A 540 43.08 -1.24 13.29
CA ASN A 540 44.25 -1.16 12.42
C ASN A 540 45.26 -0.12 12.90
N ALA A 541 44.82 1.06 13.36
CA ALA A 541 45.70 2.07 13.93
C ALA A 541 46.45 1.58 15.19
N ILE A 542 45.80 0.76 16.03
CA ILE A 542 46.44 0.13 17.19
C ILE A 542 47.47 -0.92 16.76
N ASN A 543 47.15 -1.74 15.77
CA ASN A 543 48.04 -2.78 15.26
C ASN A 543 49.30 -2.17 14.60
N ASP A 544 49.12 -1.10 13.83
CA ASP A 544 50.20 -0.45 13.08
C ASP A 544 50.98 0.59 13.93
N ARG A 545 50.65 0.75 15.22
CA ARG A 545 51.20 1.81 16.09
C ARG A 545 52.73 1.79 16.19
N CYS A 546 53.33 0.60 16.20
CA CYS A 546 54.78 0.43 16.28
C CYS A 546 55.48 0.74 14.94
N ASP A 547 54.78 0.60 13.81
CA ASP A 547 55.28 0.99 12.50
C ASP A 547 55.11 2.50 12.29
N PHE A 548 54.06 3.10 12.88
CA PHE A 548 53.86 4.55 12.86
C PHE A 548 54.89 5.30 13.73
N HIS A 549 55.19 4.79 14.93
CA HIS A 549 56.25 5.31 15.77
C HIS A 549 56.87 4.21 16.65
N GLU A 550 58.21 4.16 16.75
CA GLU A 550 58.93 3.05 17.41
C GLU A 550 58.64 2.90 18.92
N SER A 551 58.08 3.93 19.56
CA SER A 551 57.63 3.85 20.95
C SER A 551 56.43 2.91 21.12
N GLY A 552 55.61 2.74 20.07
CA GLY A 552 54.31 2.08 20.14
C GLY A 552 53.26 2.83 20.98
N LYS A 553 53.58 4.04 21.47
CA LYS A 553 52.71 4.84 22.35
C LYS A 553 51.83 5.85 21.62
N ILE A 554 51.93 5.91 20.30
CA ILE A 554 51.22 6.86 19.46
C ILE A 554 50.51 6.10 18.35
N ILE A 555 49.21 6.32 18.19
CA ILE A 555 48.44 5.81 17.05
C ILE A 555 48.19 6.91 16.03
N PHE A 556 48.03 6.51 14.77
CA PHE A 556 47.65 7.40 13.69
C PHE A 556 46.26 7.04 13.16
N LEU A 557 45.37 8.03 13.08
CA LEU A 557 44.06 7.88 12.50
C LEU A 557 43.97 8.72 11.21
N PRO A 558 43.38 8.16 10.13
CA PRO A 558 43.39 8.81 8.82
C PRO A 558 42.56 10.09 8.74
N ASP A 559 41.53 10.23 9.60
CA ASP A 559 40.58 11.33 9.60
C ASP A 559 40.23 11.77 11.03
N GLY A 560 40.19 13.08 11.28
CA GLY A 560 39.83 13.67 12.56
C GLY A 560 38.34 13.64 12.91
N GLY A 561 37.46 13.37 11.93
CA GLY A 561 36.03 13.16 12.16
C GLY A 561 35.69 11.76 12.70
N LEU A 562 36.67 10.85 12.74
CA LEU A 562 36.45 9.44 13.10
C LEU A 562 36.13 9.28 14.61
N PRO A 563 35.03 8.62 14.99
CA PRO A 563 34.71 8.38 16.40
C PRO A 563 35.60 7.27 16.98
N TRP A 564 36.79 7.63 17.48
CA TRP A 564 37.80 6.64 17.85
C TRP A 564 37.89 6.30 19.33
N LYS A 565 37.56 7.25 20.23
CA LYS A 565 37.84 7.14 21.66
C LYS A 565 37.25 5.88 22.31
N SER A 566 35.96 5.63 22.06
CA SER A 566 35.29 4.47 22.66
C SER A 566 35.82 3.14 22.14
N HIS A 567 36.07 3.08 20.83
CA HIS A 567 36.64 1.89 20.19
C HIS A 567 38.03 1.60 20.71
N LEU A 568 38.88 2.63 20.91
CA LEU A 568 40.22 2.45 21.44
C LEU A 568 40.17 1.76 22.81
N LEU A 569 39.37 2.28 23.75
CA LEU A 569 39.29 1.70 25.08
C LEU A 569 38.65 0.30 25.09
N GLU A 570 37.68 0.05 24.21
CA GLU A 570 37.08 -1.28 24.05
C GLU A 570 38.09 -2.28 23.45
N ILE A 571 38.86 -1.89 22.43
CA ILE A 571 39.87 -2.73 21.79
C ILE A 571 41.06 -2.98 22.71
N GLU A 572 41.51 -1.99 23.47
CA GLU A 572 42.59 -2.18 24.44
C GLU A 572 42.21 -3.22 25.49
N LYS A 573 40.95 -3.23 25.95
CA LYS A 573 40.45 -4.29 26.84
C LYS A 573 40.42 -5.65 26.15
N GLU A 574 40.00 -5.73 24.88
CA GLU A 574 40.02 -6.98 24.10
C GLU A 574 41.45 -7.53 23.88
N LEU A 575 42.43 -6.65 23.71
CA LEU A 575 43.83 -6.99 23.49
C LEU A 575 44.65 -7.09 24.79
N GLU A 576 44.01 -6.94 25.95
CA GLU A 576 44.62 -6.96 27.28
C GLU A 576 45.80 -5.96 27.44
N PHE A 577 45.69 -4.77 26.84
CA PHE A 577 46.68 -3.71 27.00
C PHE A 577 46.57 -3.01 28.35
N TYR A 578 47.72 -2.59 28.88
CA TYR A 578 47.77 -1.72 30.07
C TYR A 578 47.45 -0.26 29.71
N ASP A 579 46.93 0.49 30.69
CA ASP A 579 46.49 1.89 30.53
C ASP A 579 47.60 2.87 30.11
N ASP A 580 48.87 2.48 30.08
CA ASP A 580 49.98 3.33 29.68
C ASP A 580 50.58 2.95 28.31
N GLU A 581 50.00 1.98 27.60
CA GLU A 581 50.51 1.54 26.30
C GLU A 581 50.31 2.57 25.20
N ILE A 582 49.16 3.24 25.14
CA ILE A 582 48.85 4.28 24.15
C ILE A 582 48.55 5.58 24.87
N LEU A 583 49.33 6.62 24.56
CA LEU A 583 49.28 7.92 25.25
C LEU A 583 48.77 9.06 24.38
N PHE A 584 48.94 8.97 23.06
CA PHE A 584 48.47 9.98 22.12
C PHE A 584 47.87 9.37 20.85
N ALA A 585 46.86 10.05 20.31
CA ALA A 585 46.33 9.81 18.98
C ALA A 585 46.63 11.00 18.08
N ILE A 586 47.22 10.77 16.91
CA ILE A 586 47.47 11.78 15.89
C ILE A 586 46.52 11.56 14.72
N PHE A 587 45.88 12.62 14.24
CA PHE A 587 44.96 12.55 13.10
C PHE A 587 45.00 13.80 12.23
N LYS A 588 44.59 13.66 10.97
CA LYS A 588 44.45 14.80 10.06
C LYS A 588 43.32 15.71 10.55
N ASP A 589 43.56 17.02 10.56
CA ASP A 589 42.50 18.00 10.83
C ASP A 589 41.46 17.93 9.69
N SER A 590 40.19 17.78 10.05
CA SER A 590 39.08 17.74 9.09
C SER A 590 38.94 19.05 8.31
N GLN A 591 39.50 20.15 8.81
CA GLN A 591 39.56 21.45 8.12
C GLN A 591 40.81 21.63 7.24
N GLY A 592 41.69 20.62 7.15
CA GLY A 592 42.88 20.65 6.29
C GLY A 592 44.06 21.48 6.82
N ASN A 593 44.03 21.92 8.08
CA ASN A 593 45.09 22.75 8.69
C ASN A 593 46.34 21.98 9.14
N GLY A 594 46.47 20.71 8.76
CA GLY A 594 47.55 19.82 9.17
C GLY A 594 47.06 18.68 10.04
N TYR A 595 47.70 18.50 11.20
CA TYR A 595 47.50 17.36 12.10
C TYR A 595 47.18 17.83 13.51
N ARG A 596 46.33 17.04 14.19
CA ARG A 596 45.99 17.21 15.60
C ARG A 596 46.65 16.12 16.40
N VAL A 597 47.10 16.47 17.61
CA VAL A 597 47.58 15.55 18.63
C VAL A 597 46.58 15.58 19.77
N SER A 598 45.88 14.48 19.99
CA SER A 598 44.90 14.34 21.07
C SER A 598 45.42 13.39 22.13
N THR A 599 45.12 13.71 23.38
CA THR A 599 45.34 12.81 24.51
C THR A 599 44.34 11.65 24.49
N ILE A 600 44.69 10.55 25.14
CA ILE A 600 43.83 9.39 25.32
C ILE A 600 43.06 9.51 26.64
N PRO A 601 41.72 9.38 26.64
CA PRO A 601 40.91 9.41 27.86
C PRO A 601 41.21 8.19 28.74
N THR A 602 41.01 8.32 30.05
CA THR A 602 41.19 7.20 31.00
C THR A 602 40.00 6.24 31.00
N CYS A 603 38.81 6.72 30.64
CA CYS A 603 37.59 5.92 30.59
C CYS A 603 36.62 6.43 29.51
N ASN A 604 35.59 5.63 29.21
CA ASN A 604 34.55 5.95 28.23
C ASN A 604 33.51 6.96 28.75
N ASP A 605 33.60 7.33 30.02
CA ASP A 605 32.69 8.31 30.61
C ASP A 605 33.05 9.74 30.17
N LYS A 606 32.20 10.68 30.56
CA LYS A 606 32.41 12.10 30.29
C LYS A 606 33.46 12.73 31.23
N SER A 607 34.39 11.95 31.79
CA SER A 607 35.51 12.54 32.52
C SER A 607 36.38 13.33 31.54
N PHE A 608 36.97 14.40 32.07
CA PHE A 608 37.95 15.21 31.34
C PHE A 608 39.38 14.74 31.60
N ASP A 609 39.51 13.57 32.25
CA ASP A 609 40.78 12.98 32.61
C ASP A 609 41.39 12.28 31.40
N PHE A 610 42.70 12.38 31.28
CA PHE A 610 43.48 11.77 30.22
C PHE A 610 44.75 11.16 30.79
N ARG A 611 45.25 10.12 30.12
CA ARG A 611 46.45 9.37 30.54
C ARG A 611 47.68 10.27 30.65
N LEU A 612 47.91 11.08 29.62
CA LEU A 612 48.98 12.06 29.58
C LEU A 612 48.55 13.29 28.78
N GLY A 613 48.80 14.47 29.33
CA GLY A 613 48.50 15.75 28.69
C GLY A 613 49.63 16.23 27.80
N LEU A 614 49.33 17.14 26.88
CA LEU A 614 50.38 17.92 26.22
C LEU A 614 51.15 18.76 27.25
N HIS A 615 52.42 19.03 26.93
CA HIS A 615 53.38 19.72 27.79
C HIS A 615 52.75 20.98 28.43
N ASP A 616 52.84 21.06 29.75
CA ASP A 616 52.24 22.12 30.57
C ASP A 616 52.58 23.54 30.12
N LYS A 617 53.85 23.81 29.78
CA LYS A 617 54.33 25.10 29.26
C LYS A 617 53.71 25.53 27.93
N TRP A 618 53.07 24.63 27.19
CA TRP A 618 52.47 24.94 25.89
C TRP A 618 50.99 25.28 25.98
N ARG A 619 50.34 24.90 27.09
CA ARG A 619 48.89 24.97 27.22
C ARG A 619 48.40 26.42 27.16
N GLY A 620 47.50 26.69 26.22
CA GLY A 620 46.97 28.03 25.96
C GLY A 620 47.77 28.85 24.96
N LEU A 621 48.98 28.41 24.58
CA LEU A 621 49.80 29.09 23.58
C LEU A 621 49.32 28.80 22.16
N ARG A 622 49.58 29.76 21.26
CA ARG A 622 49.23 29.70 19.83
C ARG A 622 50.36 30.21 18.95
N ASP A 623 50.33 29.76 17.70
CA ASP A 623 51.12 30.25 16.58
C ASP A 623 52.61 30.48 16.95
N ASP A 624 53.15 31.66 16.66
CA ASP A 624 54.57 31.98 16.84
C ASP A 624 55.05 31.82 18.29
N GLU A 625 54.19 32.12 19.27
CA GLU A 625 54.53 31.97 20.69
C GLU A 625 54.67 30.49 21.08
N LEU A 626 53.77 29.65 20.56
CA LEU A 626 53.87 28.20 20.75
C LEU A 626 55.09 27.63 20.02
N ALA A 627 55.32 28.03 18.77
CA ALA A 627 56.45 27.55 17.99
C ALA A 627 57.79 27.92 18.66
N ALA A 628 57.92 29.15 19.17
CA ALA A 628 59.10 29.61 19.90
C ALA A 628 59.28 28.87 21.24
N THR A 629 58.20 28.68 22.00
CA THR A 629 58.26 28.03 23.33
C THR A 629 58.51 26.52 23.25
N SER A 630 57.89 25.86 22.27
CA SER A 630 58.04 24.41 22.06
C SER A 630 59.30 24.04 21.28
N GLY A 631 59.85 24.97 20.50
CA GLY A 631 60.88 24.69 19.51
C GLY A 631 60.37 23.80 18.37
N ILE A 632 59.06 23.79 18.09
CA ILE A 632 58.42 22.99 17.04
C ILE A 632 57.82 23.97 16.02
N SER A 633 58.44 24.03 14.84
CA SER A 633 58.23 25.14 13.88
C SER A 633 56.79 25.30 13.38
N THR A 634 56.06 24.20 13.21
CA THR A 634 54.70 24.24 12.68
C THR A 634 53.62 24.04 13.74
N ALA A 635 53.98 23.98 15.01
CA ALA A 635 53.01 23.93 16.10
C ALA A 635 52.25 25.27 16.18
N TYR A 636 50.92 25.22 16.12
CA TYR A 636 50.09 26.43 16.03
C TYR A 636 49.05 26.57 17.16
N PHE A 637 48.77 25.52 17.93
CA PHE A 637 47.85 25.63 19.06
C PHE A 637 48.01 24.46 20.05
N VAL A 638 47.82 24.75 21.34
CA VAL A 638 47.50 23.75 22.38
C VAL A 638 46.35 24.28 23.23
N HIS A 639 45.33 23.46 23.45
CA HIS A 639 44.21 23.82 24.32
C HIS A 639 44.69 24.05 25.77
N MET A 640 44.07 24.98 26.48
CA MET A 640 44.48 25.37 27.85
C MET A 640 44.50 24.19 28.85
N SER A 641 43.58 23.23 28.73
CA SER A 641 43.61 22.02 29.55
C SER A 641 44.58 20.94 29.05
N GLY A 642 45.20 21.11 27.87
CA GLY A 642 46.23 20.22 27.35
C GLY A 642 45.75 18.93 26.67
N PHE A 643 44.44 18.76 26.46
CA PHE A 643 43.90 17.53 25.86
C PHE A 643 44.08 17.44 24.33
N ILE A 644 44.33 18.56 23.65
CA ILE A 644 44.52 18.59 22.20
C ILE A 644 45.43 19.74 21.78
N GLY A 645 46.23 19.49 20.75
CA GLY A 645 47.08 20.46 20.09
C GLY A 645 47.10 20.25 18.58
N GLY A 646 47.83 21.10 17.86
CA GLY A 646 47.94 20.99 16.42
C GLY A 646 49.26 21.50 15.87
N ALA A 647 49.74 20.81 14.83
CA ALA A 647 50.90 21.19 14.02
C ALA A 647 50.56 21.07 12.53
N ARG A 648 51.20 21.88 11.67
CA ARG A 648 50.93 21.83 10.22
C ARG A 648 51.55 20.60 9.56
N SER A 649 52.66 20.09 10.08
CA SER A 649 53.31 18.86 9.60
C SER A 649 53.02 17.67 10.52
N LEU A 650 53.03 16.45 9.95
CA LEU A 650 52.85 15.22 10.71
C LEU A 650 54.02 14.98 11.67
N GLU A 651 55.24 15.27 11.22
CA GLU A 651 56.44 15.06 12.03
C GLU A 651 56.46 16.00 13.24
N ASP A 652 56.03 17.25 13.09
CA ASP A 652 55.92 18.18 14.21
C ASP A 652 54.80 17.76 15.18
N ALA A 653 53.71 17.15 14.69
CA ALA A 653 52.68 16.58 15.55
C ALA A 653 53.22 15.38 16.36
N LYS A 654 54.07 14.53 15.77
CA LYS A 654 54.76 13.46 16.50
C LYS A 654 55.71 14.06 17.54
N GLU A 655 56.48 15.07 17.16
CA GLU A 655 57.40 15.77 18.06
C GLU A 655 56.67 16.39 19.26
N MET A 656 55.48 16.95 19.05
CA MET A 656 54.64 17.45 20.14
C MET A 656 54.28 16.35 21.16
N ALA A 657 53.90 15.16 20.68
CA ALA A 657 53.63 14.02 21.55
C ALA A 657 54.89 13.54 22.27
N LEU A 658 56.03 13.47 21.57
CA LEU A 658 57.30 13.00 22.12
C LEU A 658 57.82 13.90 23.25
N LYS A 659 57.94 15.20 23.01
CA LYS A 659 58.40 16.13 24.07
C LYS A 659 57.44 16.19 25.25
N SER A 660 56.14 15.94 25.03
CA SER A 660 55.16 15.83 26.13
C SER A 660 55.41 14.56 26.97
N MET A 661 55.75 13.44 26.33
CA MET A 661 56.17 12.20 27.03
C MET A 661 57.49 12.39 27.78
N GLU A 662 58.47 13.04 27.17
CA GLU A 662 59.77 13.32 27.80
C GLU A 662 59.61 14.23 29.02
N ALA A 663 58.82 15.30 28.92
CA ALA A 663 58.55 16.21 30.03
C ALA A 663 57.86 15.51 31.21
N ALA A 664 57.07 14.46 30.95
CA ALA A 664 56.44 13.64 31.98
C ALA A 664 57.33 12.49 32.50
N GLY A 665 58.55 12.35 31.99
CA GLY A 665 59.47 11.29 32.40
C GLY A 665 59.10 9.90 31.87
N CYS A 666 58.28 9.80 30.82
CA CYS A 666 57.98 8.51 30.20
C CYS A 666 59.24 7.95 29.51
N VAL A 667 59.71 6.78 29.96
CA VAL A 667 60.85 6.10 29.32
C VAL A 667 60.41 5.55 27.97
N ILE A 668 60.90 6.13 26.87
CA ILE A 668 60.71 5.61 25.52
C ILE A 668 61.61 4.36 25.34
N LYS A 669 61.18 3.22 25.87
CA LYS A 669 61.78 1.91 25.53
C LYS A 669 61.15 1.40 24.23
N ARG A 670 61.98 0.96 23.28
CA ARG A 670 61.51 0.28 22.06
C ARG A 670 60.58 -0.87 22.44
N SER A 671 59.32 -0.78 22.04
CA SER A 671 58.32 -1.82 22.28
C SER A 671 58.69 -3.09 21.47
N LYS A 672 58.52 -4.29 22.07
CA LYS A 672 58.68 -5.55 21.34
C LYS A 672 57.52 -5.66 20.34
N ARG A 673 57.84 -5.73 19.04
CA ARG A 673 56.89 -5.99 17.94
C ARG A 673 55.89 -7.08 18.33
N VAL A 674 54.60 -6.75 18.32
CA VAL A 674 53.53 -7.75 18.28
C VAL A 674 53.68 -8.47 16.93
N LYS A 675 53.86 -9.79 16.94
CA LYS A 675 53.92 -10.59 15.71
C LYS A 675 52.55 -10.49 15.03
N ARG A 676 52.52 -10.06 13.75
CA ARG A 676 51.38 -10.32 12.86
C ARG A 676 51.32 -11.83 12.65
N ASP A 677 50.19 -12.44 12.99
CA ASP A 677 49.82 -13.73 12.43
C ASP A 677 49.27 -13.45 11.02
N ASP A 678 49.93 -14.01 10.02
CA ASP A 678 49.50 -14.02 8.61
C ASP A 678 48.26 -14.91 8.39
#